data_AF-A0A3E2HH41-F1
#
_entry.id   AF-A0A3E2HH41-F1
#
_cell.length_a   1.000
_cell.length_b   1.000
_cell.length_c   1.000
_cell.angle_alpha   90.00
_cell.angle_beta   90.00
_cell.angle_gamma   90.00
#
_symmetry.space_group_name_H-M   'P 1'
#
loop_
_entity.id
_entity.type
_entity.pdbx_description
1 polymer ?
#
loop_
_entity_poly.entity_id
_entity_poly.type
_entity_poly.pdbx_seq_one_letter_code
_entity_poly.pdbx_strand_id
1 'polypeptide(L)'
;MSQSTYAVELCALLVDETYGELTSRIFAVLLRRGRLSIPMLTQYSRLSPRQLRHGLAVLIQQNLVYHHFDEDVNATYYEANQSAAYNLVRSGKILEIVESRYGAAAEYVVQNVLRLGHIKVSDLADAYVSARKYVNDNSDEPNGTNGSNSNAQTNGSHDTLIKSAGQLDAILYELLEAGFLEPVVPDMFMTPSDTYRKVEREILQHYFSGGPKGTKQKEELKQKVQFRLQALMAERKNWKPTGNKRASNFESNGVNGTSKRRRLSNGIESVNGHHTYEDNGISLDRNLILRVSYEKFTVTLRNQRLTELVSDRIGETTSYVYAELLRLLEEKIPRCKPNPDIEDISEAPDGPTITTMELALAISKTINLGCGIGKAAEDMVDKEGFEKTLNGKRKRSRFEAEAESGASSDEDESEDGHVDRNQHENGIDDDSDSQTDDTSTKVLTSKSSKRGKVTFQDRPGAGMAQDRQNKVMQLRNHLMLLAGDSHRFIRKCGSRGEGEWTVDFQPLVEYLKEIELDTILLESFGRTGHRLARILRKRGKLDEKHFPALALMKQKDVRTKLVEMQMAGVVDIQEVPRDNNRTPARTLFLWYFDTDRVHSVILEKFYKTMSRLFQRIQVEKSKSDQIQSLAERTDVRGHEEGTLTGVQLKELRKLRAKEELLLAQVGKLDELIGIFQDY
;
A
#
# COMPACT_ATOMS: atom_id res chain seq x y z
N MET A 1 -6.98 11.54 18.27
CA MET A 1 -6.16 12.65 17.75
C MET A 1 -7.09 13.76 17.29
N SER A 2 -6.82 15.02 17.62
CA SER A 2 -7.58 16.13 17.04
C SER A 2 -7.39 16.09 15.52
N GLN A 3 -8.48 16.12 14.76
CA GLN A 3 -8.41 16.10 13.30
C GLN A 3 -7.59 17.31 12.82
N SER A 4 -6.65 17.08 11.90
CA SER A 4 -5.88 18.17 11.31
C SER A 4 -6.84 19.12 10.59
N THR A 5 -6.81 20.40 10.97
CA THR A 5 -7.67 21.44 10.39
C THR A 5 -7.52 21.52 8.86
N TYR A 6 -6.29 21.36 8.37
CA TYR A 6 -6.01 21.40 6.93
C TYR A 6 -6.46 20.13 6.21
N ALA A 7 -6.49 18.97 6.88
CA ALA A 7 -7.07 17.76 6.30
C ALA A 7 -8.57 17.92 6.10
N VAL A 8 -9.27 18.55 7.07
CA VAL A 8 -10.70 18.88 6.97
C VAL A 8 -10.96 19.85 5.81
N GLU A 9 -10.13 20.89 5.68
CA GLU A 9 -10.22 21.85 4.58
C GLU A 9 -10.00 21.17 3.22
N LEU A 10 -8.97 20.34 3.10
CA LEU A 10 -8.67 19.59 1.89
C LEU A 10 -9.84 18.68 1.49
N CYS A 11 -10.37 17.88 2.41
CA CYS A 11 -11.49 16.98 2.11
C CYS A 11 -12.76 17.76 1.68
N ALA A 12 -13.01 18.94 2.24
CA ALA A 12 -14.12 19.78 1.81
C ALA A 12 -13.91 20.33 0.39
N LEU A 13 -12.69 20.75 0.04
CA LEU A 13 -12.34 21.22 -1.31
C LEU A 13 -12.48 20.11 -2.35
N LEU A 14 -12.08 18.89 -2.02
CA LEU A 14 -12.20 17.73 -2.91
C LEU A 14 -13.66 17.43 -3.23
N VAL A 15 -14.52 17.38 -2.21
CA VAL A 15 -15.96 17.16 -2.39
C VAL A 15 -16.62 18.30 -3.17
N ASP A 16 -16.13 19.54 -3.00
CA ASP A 16 -16.59 20.70 -3.77
C ASP A 16 -16.26 20.58 -5.25
N GLU A 17 -15.01 20.22 -5.58
CA GLU A 17 -14.57 20.06 -6.96
C GLU A 17 -15.27 18.90 -7.67
N THR A 18 -15.57 17.80 -6.97
CA THR A 18 -16.17 16.62 -7.60
C THR A 18 -17.70 16.62 -7.62
N TYR A 19 -18.36 17.11 -6.56
CA TYR A 19 -19.82 17.00 -6.39
C TYR A 19 -20.53 18.35 -6.19
N GLY A 20 -19.77 19.44 -6.03
CA GLY A 20 -20.27 20.80 -5.95
C GLY A 20 -20.52 21.33 -4.54
N GLU A 21 -20.92 22.61 -4.50
CA GLU A 21 -21.01 23.43 -3.29
C GLU A 21 -22.02 22.89 -2.27
N LEU A 22 -23.18 22.38 -2.73
CA LEU A 22 -24.23 21.88 -1.84
C LEU A 22 -23.73 20.71 -0.99
N THR A 23 -23.10 19.71 -1.63
CA THR A 23 -22.55 18.54 -0.96
C THR A 23 -21.36 18.91 -0.09
N SER A 24 -20.47 19.79 -0.58
CA SER A 24 -19.32 20.25 0.19
C SER A 24 -19.74 20.97 1.48
N ARG A 25 -20.75 21.84 1.42
CA ARG A 25 -21.25 22.57 2.60
C ARG A 25 -21.81 21.62 3.67
N ILE A 26 -22.58 20.62 3.27
CA ILE A 26 -23.11 19.60 4.20
C ILE A 26 -21.95 18.81 4.82
N PHE A 27 -21.03 18.36 3.98
CA PHE A 27 -19.87 17.57 4.38
C PHE A 27 -18.93 18.34 5.33
N ALA A 28 -18.65 19.62 5.05
CA ALA A 28 -17.83 20.49 5.90
C ALA A 28 -18.45 20.74 7.28
N VAL A 29 -19.79 20.85 7.36
CA VAL A 29 -20.50 20.96 8.65
C VAL A 29 -20.33 19.67 9.45
N LEU A 30 -20.49 18.50 8.81
CA LEU A 30 -20.28 17.20 9.44
C LEU A 30 -18.83 17.01 9.90
N LEU A 31 -17.83 17.39 9.10
CA LEU A 31 -16.42 17.30 9.51
C LEU A 31 -16.10 18.16 10.74
N ARG A 32 -16.66 19.38 10.84
CA ARG A 32 -16.35 20.30 11.94
C ARG A 32 -17.11 20.01 13.23
N ARG A 33 -18.31 19.45 13.13
CA ARG A 33 -19.24 19.25 14.26
C ARG A 33 -19.39 17.78 14.65
N GLY A 34 -18.89 16.86 13.85
CA GLY A 34 -19.06 15.42 14.03
C GLY A 34 -20.46 14.96 13.67
N ARG A 35 -20.94 13.96 14.42
CA ARG A 35 -22.21 13.26 14.18
C ARG A 35 -23.43 14.17 14.40
N LEU A 36 -24.30 14.30 13.39
CA LEU A 36 -25.48 15.18 13.43
C LEU A 36 -26.72 14.52 12.83
N SER A 37 -27.90 14.92 13.30
CA SER A 37 -29.21 14.55 12.71
C SER A 37 -29.71 15.62 11.72
N ILE A 38 -30.73 15.30 10.90
CA ILE A 38 -31.30 16.26 9.92
C ILE A 38 -31.74 17.58 10.56
N PRO A 39 -32.45 17.61 11.71
CA PRO A 39 -32.83 18.87 12.36
C PRO A 39 -31.62 19.74 12.72
N MET A 40 -30.58 19.13 13.28
CA MET A 40 -29.34 19.83 13.65
C MET A 40 -28.59 20.31 12.41
N LEU A 41 -28.52 19.49 11.36
CA LEU A 41 -27.93 19.88 10.08
C LEU A 41 -28.68 21.07 9.46
N THR A 42 -30.00 21.12 9.57
CA THR A 42 -30.81 22.26 9.09
C THR A 42 -30.40 23.55 9.80
N GLN A 43 -30.25 23.49 11.13
CA GLN A 43 -29.85 24.64 11.94
C GLN A 43 -28.43 25.13 11.62
N TYR A 44 -27.46 24.21 11.52
CA TYR A 44 -26.05 24.57 11.30
C TYR A 44 -25.73 24.94 9.85
N SER A 45 -26.31 24.24 8.88
CA SER A 45 -26.05 24.50 7.46
C SER A 45 -26.88 25.65 6.90
N ARG A 46 -27.98 26.03 7.55
CA ARG A 46 -29.00 26.97 7.02
C ARG A 46 -29.58 26.54 5.66
N LEU A 47 -29.55 25.24 5.35
CA LEU A 47 -30.14 24.65 4.16
C LEU A 47 -31.54 24.12 4.47
N SER A 48 -32.42 24.09 3.46
CA SER A 48 -33.73 23.47 3.62
C SER A 48 -33.62 21.95 3.81
N PRO A 49 -34.56 21.30 4.52
CA PRO A 49 -34.58 19.84 4.65
C PRO A 49 -34.62 19.11 3.31
N ARG A 50 -35.24 19.71 2.29
CA ARG A 50 -35.24 19.17 0.92
C ARG A 50 -33.83 19.16 0.33
N GLN A 51 -33.12 20.28 0.37
CA GLN A 51 -31.73 20.36 -0.10
C GLN A 51 -30.81 19.41 0.66
N LEU A 52 -30.98 19.30 1.98
CA LEU A 52 -30.22 18.36 2.81
C LEU A 52 -30.43 16.91 2.37
N ARG A 53 -31.68 16.49 2.12
CA ARG A 53 -31.95 15.12 1.64
C ARG A 53 -31.32 14.84 0.28
N HIS A 54 -31.34 15.79 -0.65
CA HIS A 54 -30.69 15.62 -1.96
C HIS A 54 -29.17 15.54 -1.82
N GLY A 55 -28.56 16.44 -1.06
CA GLY A 55 -27.11 16.41 -0.83
C GLY A 55 -26.64 15.18 -0.07
N LEU A 56 -27.38 14.77 0.99
CA LEU A 56 -27.08 13.54 1.73
C LEU A 56 -27.24 12.29 0.86
N ALA A 57 -28.22 12.24 -0.04
CA ALA A 57 -28.36 11.12 -0.97
C ALA A 57 -27.12 10.95 -1.85
N VAL A 58 -26.60 12.05 -2.41
CA VAL A 58 -25.35 12.03 -3.20
C VAL A 58 -24.16 11.61 -2.35
N LEU A 59 -24.01 12.16 -1.14
CA LEU A 59 -22.90 11.82 -0.25
C LEU A 59 -22.91 10.35 0.19
N ILE A 60 -24.09 9.77 0.46
CA ILE A 60 -24.23 8.35 0.80
C ILE A 60 -23.94 7.48 -0.43
N GLN A 61 -24.42 7.87 -1.61
CA GLN A 61 -24.17 7.16 -2.87
C GLN A 61 -22.67 7.04 -3.18
N GLN A 62 -21.87 8.04 -2.78
CA GLN A 62 -20.43 8.10 -3.00
C GLN A 62 -19.61 7.64 -1.77
N ASN A 63 -20.26 7.03 -0.76
CA ASN A 63 -19.64 6.56 0.48
C ASN A 63 -18.88 7.66 1.27
N LEU A 64 -19.25 8.92 1.10
CA LEU A 64 -18.67 10.06 1.80
C LEU A 64 -19.32 10.31 3.16
N VAL A 65 -20.50 9.74 3.42
CA VAL A 65 -21.21 9.90 4.69
C VAL A 65 -21.67 8.56 5.22
N TYR A 66 -21.31 8.29 6.47
CA TYR A 66 -21.86 7.21 7.26
C TYR A 66 -23.23 7.61 7.82
N HIS A 67 -24.12 6.64 7.96
CA HIS A 67 -25.40 6.83 8.64
C HIS A 67 -25.68 5.69 9.61
N HIS A 68 -26.27 6.04 10.74
CA HIS A 68 -26.71 5.07 11.73
C HIS A 68 -28.08 5.49 12.26
N PHE A 69 -29.02 4.53 12.23
CA PHE A 69 -30.33 4.69 12.84
C PHE A 69 -30.27 4.21 14.28
N ASP A 70 -30.59 5.11 15.19
CA ASP A 70 -30.70 4.82 16.61
C ASP A 70 -32.17 4.52 16.94
N GLU A 71 -32.47 3.27 17.29
CA GLU A 71 -33.81 2.80 17.60
C GLU A 71 -34.36 3.42 18.90
N ASP A 72 -33.50 3.67 19.89
CA ASP A 72 -33.90 4.18 21.21
C ASP A 72 -34.38 5.63 21.11
N VAL A 73 -33.69 6.43 20.30
CA VAL A 73 -34.00 7.86 20.08
C VAL A 73 -34.90 8.07 18.86
N ASN A 74 -35.13 7.01 18.06
CA ASN A 74 -35.82 7.05 16.78
C ASN A 74 -35.28 8.16 15.86
N ALA A 75 -33.96 8.24 15.74
CA ALA A 75 -33.28 9.29 14.99
C ALA A 75 -32.11 8.73 14.16
N THR A 76 -32.01 9.19 12.91
CA THR A 76 -30.86 8.90 12.05
C THR A 76 -29.79 9.97 12.24
N TYR A 77 -28.57 9.50 12.47
CA TYR A 77 -27.40 10.34 12.58
C TYR A 77 -26.46 10.11 11.39
N TYR A 78 -25.84 11.19 10.94
CA TYR A 78 -24.92 11.22 9.83
C TYR A 78 -23.54 11.65 10.32
N GLU A 79 -22.50 11.04 9.77
CA GLU A 79 -21.11 11.33 10.09
C GLU A 79 -20.28 11.36 8.81
N ALA A 80 -19.32 12.28 8.71
CA ALA A 80 -18.46 12.43 7.54
C ALA A 80 -17.38 11.34 7.49
N ASN A 81 -17.28 10.67 6.34
CA ASN A 81 -16.19 9.74 6.05
C ASN A 81 -15.00 10.47 5.43
N GLN A 82 -14.04 10.85 6.26
CA GLN A 82 -12.86 11.60 5.83
C GLN A 82 -11.93 10.78 4.93
N SER A 83 -11.77 9.47 5.19
CA SER A 83 -10.87 8.61 4.41
C SER A 83 -11.39 8.43 2.98
N ALA A 84 -12.70 8.21 2.79
CA ALA A 84 -13.30 8.16 1.46
C ALA A 84 -13.15 9.49 0.72
N ALA A 85 -13.33 10.63 1.39
CA ALA A 85 -13.15 11.94 0.77
C ALA A 85 -11.70 12.17 0.32
N TYR A 86 -10.72 11.77 1.13
CA TYR A 86 -9.31 11.86 0.75
C TYR A 86 -8.99 10.97 -0.47
N ASN A 87 -9.59 9.78 -0.54
CA ASN A 87 -9.37 8.85 -1.66
C ASN A 87 -9.85 9.37 -3.02
N LEU A 88 -10.64 10.45 -3.08
CA LEU A 88 -10.97 11.13 -4.34
C LEU A 88 -9.71 11.62 -5.09
N VAL A 89 -8.68 12.03 -4.35
CA VAL A 89 -7.36 12.43 -4.91
C VAL A 89 -6.70 11.28 -5.66
N ARG A 90 -6.93 10.04 -5.22
CA ARG A 90 -6.26 8.84 -5.73
C ARG A 90 -6.93 8.25 -6.96
N SER A 91 -8.05 8.81 -7.41
CA SER A 91 -8.78 8.33 -8.58
C SER A 91 -7.88 8.11 -9.79
N GLY A 92 -6.99 9.05 -10.10
CA GLY A 92 -6.01 8.91 -11.21
C GLY A 92 -5.08 7.70 -11.05
N LYS A 93 -4.43 7.56 -9.88
CA LYS A 93 -3.51 6.44 -9.61
C LYS A 93 -4.24 5.09 -9.58
N ILE A 94 -5.47 5.06 -9.09
CA ILE A 94 -6.31 3.86 -9.09
C ILE A 94 -6.55 3.40 -10.53
N LEU A 95 -6.91 4.33 -11.43
CA LEU A 95 -7.13 4.00 -12.84
C LEU A 95 -5.83 3.52 -13.51
N GLU A 96 -4.70 4.17 -13.27
CA GLU A 96 -3.39 3.74 -13.78
C GLU A 96 -2.99 2.32 -13.32
N ILE A 97 -3.25 1.98 -12.05
CA ILE A 97 -3.03 0.63 -11.52
C ILE A 97 -3.92 -0.41 -12.23
N VAL A 98 -5.18 -0.07 -12.48
CA VAL A 98 -6.12 -0.98 -13.16
C VAL A 98 -5.75 -1.14 -14.63
N GLU A 99 -5.42 -0.05 -15.33
CA GLU A 99 -5.00 -0.09 -16.73
C GLU A 99 -3.74 -0.93 -16.91
N SER A 100 -2.73 -0.73 -16.06
CA SER A 100 -1.46 -1.45 -16.14
C SER A 100 -1.58 -2.95 -15.84
N ARG A 101 -2.52 -3.37 -14.98
CA ARG A 101 -2.69 -4.78 -14.58
C ARG A 101 -3.75 -5.53 -15.38
N TYR A 102 -4.85 -4.88 -15.74
CA TYR A 102 -6.05 -5.51 -16.32
C TYR A 102 -6.44 -4.92 -17.69
N GLY A 103 -5.73 -3.89 -18.16
CA GLY A 103 -5.95 -3.25 -19.45
C GLY A 103 -7.02 -2.15 -19.46
N ALA A 104 -7.10 -1.43 -20.58
CA ALA A 104 -7.97 -0.24 -20.74
C ALA A 104 -9.47 -0.54 -20.59
N ALA A 105 -9.93 -1.75 -20.93
CA ALA A 105 -11.33 -2.13 -20.74
C ALA A 105 -11.70 -2.19 -19.25
N ALA A 106 -10.80 -2.71 -18.40
CA ALA A 106 -11.00 -2.78 -16.96
C ALA A 106 -10.91 -1.39 -16.31
N GLU A 107 -9.97 -0.56 -16.77
CA GLU A 107 -9.85 0.85 -16.36
C GLU A 107 -11.18 1.58 -16.57
N TYR A 108 -11.78 1.46 -17.76
CA TYR A 108 -13.06 2.11 -18.07
C TYR A 108 -14.22 1.59 -17.19
N VAL A 109 -14.23 0.29 -16.85
CA VAL A 109 -15.20 -0.27 -15.88
C VAL A 109 -15.03 0.39 -14.51
N VAL A 110 -13.81 0.43 -13.98
CA VAL A 110 -13.53 1.02 -12.67
C VAL A 110 -13.80 2.53 -12.68
N GLN A 111 -13.52 3.24 -13.77
CA GLN A 111 -13.86 4.65 -13.95
C GLN A 111 -15.36 4.90 -13.81
N ASN A 112 -16.19 4.06 -14.43
CA ASN A 112 -17.64 4.17 -14.30
C ASN A 112 -18.13 3.85 -12.88
N VAL A 113 -17.54 2.84 -12.22
CA VAL A 113 -17.84 2.52 -10.81
C VAL A 113 -17.46 3.70 -9.90
N LEU A 114 -16.27 4.30 -10.06
CA LEU A 114 -15.83 5.47 -9.29
C LEU A 114 -16.75 6.68 -9.50
N ARG A 115 -17.22 6.90 -10.73
CA ARG A 115 -18.11 8.03 -11.05
C ARG A 115 -19.48 7.87 -10.40
N LEU A 116 -20.02 6.65 -10.40
CA LEU A 116 -21.38 6.36 -9.91
C LEU A 116 -21.41 6.00 -8.42
N GLY A 117 -20.27 5.66 -7.82
CA GLY A 117 -20.14 5.24 -6.43
C GLY A 117 -20.56 3.79 -6.26
N HIS A 118 -21.83 3.57 -5.90
CA HIS A 118 -22.43 2.24 -5.78
C HIS A 118 -23.26 1.90 -7.02
N ILE A 119 -22.93 0.81 -7.71
CA ILE A 119 -23.65 0.42 -8.93
C ILE A 119 -24.02 -1.06 -8.93
N LYS A 120 -25.22 -1.38 -9.43
CA LYS A 120 -25.63 -2.76 -9.70
C LYS A 120 -24.99 -3.28 -10.98
N VAL A 121 -24.68 -4.58 -10.99
CA VAL A 121 -24.16 -5.24 -12.20
C VAL A 121 -25.14 -5.14 -13.38
N SER A 122 -26.46 -5.17 -13.13
CA SER A 122 -27.48 -4.93 -14.16
C SER A 122 -27.32 -3.57 -14.83
N ASP A 123 -27.25 -2.52 -14.02
CA ASP A 123 -27.27 -1.13 -14.48
C ASP A 123 -25.97 -0.82 -15.24
N LEU A 124 -24.87 -1.41 -14.78
CA LEU A 124 -23.59 -1.35 -15.47
C LEU A 124 -23.68 -2.03 -16.85
N ALA A 125 -24.21 -3.26 -16.91
CA ALA A 125 -24.38 -3.96 -18.17
C ALA A 125 -25.27 -3.19 -19.16
N ASP A 126 -26.38 -2.60 -18.68
CA ASP A 126 -27.28 -1.79 -19.50
C ASP A 126 -26.59 -0.51 -20.01
N ALA A 127 -25.76 0.14 -19.19
CA ALA A 127 -24.96 1.29 -19.60
C ALA A 127 -23.99 0.94 -20.74
N TYR A 128 -23.36 -0.24 -20.69
CA TYR A 128 -22.47 -0.72 -21.76
C TYR A 128 -23.22 -1.09 -23.03
N VAL A 129 -24.35 -1.77 -22.92
CA VAL A 129 -25.19 -2.15 -24.07
C VAL A 129 -25.74 -0.92 -24.77
N SER A 130 -26.19 0.08 -24.02
CA SER A 130 -26.69 1.34 -24.58
C SER A 130 -25.58 2.14 -25.25
N ALA A 131 -24.41 2.30 -24.61
CA ALA A 131 -23.25 2.99 -25.20
C ALA A 131 -22.83 2.38 -26.54
N ARG A 132 -22.86 1.05 -26.68
CA ARG A 132 -22.55 0.36 -27.94
C ARG A 132 -23.55 0.69 -29.06
N LYS A 133 -24.85 0.79 -28.76
CA LYS A 133 -25.87 1.11 -29.76
C LYS A 133 -25.62 2.49 -30.39
N TYR A 134 -25.25 3.48 -29.58
CA TYR A 134 -24.93 4.82 -30.07
C TYR A 134 -23.69 4.90 -30.98
N VAL A 135 -22.69 4.03 -30.76
CA VAL A 135 -21.50 3.98 -31.64
C VAL A 135 -21.85 3.36 -33.00
N ASN A 136 -22.72 2.35 -33.01
CA ASN A 136 -23.16 1.71 -34.25
C ASN A 136 -24.17 2.54 -35.06
N ASP A 137 -25.01 3.36 -34.41
CA ASP A 137 -25.96 4.26 -35.12
C ASP A 137 -25.27 5.49 -35.74
N ASN A 138 -24.10 5.88 -35.24
CA ASN A 138 -23.32 7.00 -35.81
C ASN A 138 -22.35 6.57 -36.92
N SER A 139 -22.27 5.27 -37.25
CA SER A 139 -21.59 4.78 -38.44
C SER A 139 -22.58 4.69 -39.61
N ASP A 140 -23.01 5.84 -40.12
CA ASP A 140 -23.65 5.93 -41.45
C ASP A 140 -22.58 5.69 -42.52
N GLU A 141 -22.26 4.42 -42.80
CA GLU A 141 -21.65 4.07 -44.10
C GLU A 141 -22.77 4.01 -45.16
N PRO A 142 -22.63 4.71 -46.29
CA PRO A 142 -23.59 4.61 -47.38
C PRO A 142 -23.50 3.21 -47.99
N ASN A 143 -24.65 2.54 -48.03
CA ASN A 143 -24.87 1.23 -48.62
C ASN A 143 -24.23 1.15 -50.03
N GLY A 144 -23.12 0.42 -50.19
CA GLY A 144 -22.33 0.39 -51.43
C GLY A 144 -21.47 -0.86 -51.60
N THR A 145 -22.03 -1.84 -52.29
CA THR A 145 -21.39 -2.83 -53.20
C THR A 145 -19.99 -3.40 -52.90
N ASN A 146 -19.95 -4.74 -52.78
CA ASN A 146 -18.81 -5.65 -52.89
C ASN A 146 -17.55 -5.12 -53.61
N GLY A 147 -16.41 -5.21 -52.92
CA GLY A 147 -15.13 -5.55 -53.56
C GLY A 147 -13.91 -4.75 -53.09
N SER A 148 -12.92 -5.50 -52.62
CA SER A 148 -11.47 -5.25 -52.72
C SER A 148 -10.74 -4.67 -51.50
N ASN A 149 -9.92 -5.56 -50.92
CA ASN A 149 -8.71 -5.34 -50.13
C ASN A 149 -8.10 -3.93 -50.23
N SER A 150 -8.08 -3.22 -49.10
CA SER A 150 -7.03 -2.25 -48.80
C SER A 150 -6.72 -2.24 -47.31
N ASN A 151 -5.47 -2.58 -46.98
CA ASN A 151 -4.88 -2.38 -45.67
C ASN A 151 -4.83 -0.87 -45.38
N ALA A 152 -5.76 -0.37 -44.56
CA ALA A 152 -5.64 0.95 -43.95
C ALA A 152 -5.43 0.76 -42.44
N GLN A 153 -4.17 0.90 -42.02
CA GLN A 153 -3.81 1.04 -40.61
C GLN A 153 -4.38 2.37 -40.08
N THR A 154 -5.52 2.30 -39.41
CA THR A 154 -5.99 3.38 -38.54
C THR A 154 -5.25 3.25 -37.21
N ASN A 155 -4.19 4.04 -37.05
CA ASN A 155 -3.56 4.26 -35.76
C ASN A 155 -4.54 5.02 -34.84
N GLY A 156 -4.83 4.47 -33.64
CA GLY A 156 -5.18 5.30 -32.49
C GLY A 156 -6.59 5.22 -31.89
N SER A 157 -7.33 4.11 -31.99
CA SER A 157 -8.47 3.87 -31.08
C SER A 157 -8.11 2.73 -30.14
N HIS A 158 -7.77 3.05 -28.89
CA HIS A 158 -7.62 2.04 -27.84
C HIS A 158 -8.89 1.17 -27.79
N ASP A 159 -8.72 -0.16 -27.67
CA ASP A 159 -9.78 -1.18 -27.59
C ASP A 159 -10.55 -1.08 -26.26
N THR A 160 -11.13 0.10 -25.98
CA THR A 160 -11.87 0.48 -24.76
C THR A 160 -13.31 -0.01 -24.76
N LEU A 161 -13.80 -0.43 -25.93
CA LEU A 161 -15.18 -0.90 -26.11
C LEU A 161 -15.31 -2.34 -25.63
N ILE A 162 -16.07 -2.53 -24.56
CA ILE A 162 -16.50 -3.86 -24.13
C ILE A 162 -17.40 -4.45 -25.21
N LYS A 163 -16.97 -5.58 -25.79
CA LYS A 163 -17.58 -6.17 -26.99
C LYS A 163 -18.77 -7.09 -26.64
N SER A 164 -18.86 -7.60 -25.41
CA SER A 164 -19.96 -8.48 -24.97
C SER A 164 -20.25 -8.37 -23.47
N ALA A 165 -21.47 -8.76 -23.05
CA ALA A 165 -21.82 -8.84 -21.63
C ALA A 165 -20.96 -9.88 -20.88
N GLY A 166 -20.56 -10.97 -21.53
CA GLY A 166 -19.65 -11.96 -20.96
C GLY A 166 -18.24 -11.41 -20.72
N GLN A 167 -17.76 -10.49 -21.56
CA GLN A 167 -16.48 -9.80 -21.32
C GLN A 167 -16.56 -8.89 -20.10
N LEU A 168 -17.67 -8.17 -19.90
CA LEU A 168 -17.89 -7.37 -18.70
C LEU A 168 -17.88 -8.25 -17.44
N ASP A 169 -18.61 -9.38 -17.47
CA ASP A 169 -18.69 -10.29 -16.32
C ASP A 169 -17.34 -10.92 -15.99
N ALA A 170 -16.52 -11.25 -16.99
CA ALA A 170 -15.16 -11.76 -16.80
C ALA A 170 -14.25 -10.73 -16.11
N ILE A 171 -14.27 -9.48 -16.59
CA ILE A 171 -13.49 -8.38 -15.99
C ILE A 171 -13.92 -8.12 -14.54
N LEU A 172 -15.24 -8.05 -14.31
CA LEU A 172 -15.78 -7.84 -12.96
C LEU A 172 -15.43 -8.99 -12.02
N TYR A 173 -15.48 -10.23 -12.50
CA TYR A 173 -15.09 -11.41 -11.73
C TYR A 173 -13.61 -11.36 -11.33
N GLU A 174 -12.72 -11.02 -12.27
CA GLU A 174 -11.29 -10.91 -12.03
C GLU A 174 -10.96 -9.80 -11.00
N LEU A 175 -11.59 -8.62 -11.15
CA LEU A 175 -11.41 -7.51 -10.22
C LEU A 175 -11.98 -7.79 -8.81
N LEU A 176 -13.08 -8.55 -8.72
CA LEU A 176 -13.67 -9.01 -7.46
C LEU A 176 -12.80 -10.08 -6.79
N GLU A 177 -12.20 -11.00 -7.56
CA GLU A 177 -11.31 -12.03 -7.04
C GLU A 177 -10.00 -11.43 -6.52
N ALA A 178 -9.46 -10.43 -7.21
CA ALA A 178 -8.29 -9.67 -6.75
C ALA A 178 -8.61 -8.74 -5.55
N GLY A 179 -9.89 -8.43 -5.31
CA GLY A 179 -10.37 -7.59 -4.22
C GLY A 179 -10.27 -6.08 -4.48
N PHE A 180 -10.08 -5.67 -5.73
CA PHE A 180 -10.13 -4.25 -6.15
C PHE A 180 -11.56 -3.72 -6.21
N LEU A 181 -12.52 -4.59 -6.49
CA LEU A 181 -13.94 -4.37 -6.28
C LEU A 181 -14.42 -5.16 -5.08
N GLU A 182 -15.42 -4.64 -4.38
CA GLU A 182 -16.06 -5.32 -3.27
C GLU A 182 -17.59 -5.17 -3.34
N PRO A 183 -18.35 -6.20 -2.91
CA PRO A 183 -19.79 -6.10 -2.83
C PRO A 183 -20.22 -5.19 -1.68
N VAL A 184 -21.23 -4.35 -1.93
CA VAL A 184 -21.75 -3.41 -0.94
C VAL A 184 -22.67 -4.14 0.05
N VAL A 185 -22.33 -4.06 1.34
CA VAL A 185 -23.11 -4.63 2.44
C VAL A 185 -23.64 -3.49 3.33
N PRO A 186 -24.85 -3.59 3.91
CA PRO A 186 -25.44 -2.52 4.72
C PRO A 186 -24.56 -2.03 5.88
N ASP A 187 -23.81 -2.92 6.55
CA ASP A 187 -22.92 -2.55 7.66
C ASP A 187 -21.75 -1.64 7.23
N MET A 188 -21.47 -1.51 5.92
CA MET A 188 -20.39 -0.65 5.41
C MET A 188 -20.76 0.84 5.39
N PHE A 189 -22.05 1.16 5.58
CA PHE A 189 -22.52 2.53 5.73
C PHE A 189 -22.49 3.02 7.18
N MET A 190 -22.13 2.16 8.12
CA MET A 190 -21.92 2.53 9.52
C MET A 190 -20.45 2.81 9.79
N THR A 191 -20.18 3.68 10.77
CA THR A 191 -18.80 3.89 11.23
C THR A 191 -18.26 2.60 11.86
N PRO A 192 -16.95 2.31 11.76
CA PRO A 192 -16.37 1.12 12.40
C PRO A 192 -16.69 1.02 13.89
N SER A 193 -16.71 2.15 14.61
CA SER A 193 -17.06 2.21 16.03
C SER A 193 -18.53 1.87 16.29
N ASP A 194 -19.46 2.32 15.44
CA ASP A 194 -20.88 1.97 15.60
C ASP A 194 -21.14 0.51 15.21
N THR A 195 -20.44 -0.03 14.22
CA THR A 195 -20.47 -1.47 13.90
C THR A 195 -19.96 -2.31 15.06
N TYR A 196 -18.85 -1.91 15.69
CA TYR A 196 -18.33 -2.56 16.89
C TYR A 196 -19.38 -2.55 18.01
N ARG A 197 -19.96 -1.38 18.30
CA ARG A 197 -20.98 -1.22 19.36
C ARG A 197 -22.25 -2.02 19.09
N LYS A 198 -22.69 -2.10 17.83
CA LYS A 198 -23.83 -2.92 17.40
C LYS A 198 -23.57 -4.39 17.72
N VAL A 199 -22.42 -4.91 17.29
CA VAL A 199 -22.01 -6.30 17.55
C VAL A 199 -21.82 -6.56 19.05
N GLU A 200 -21.21 -5.64 19.79
CA GLU A 200 -21.06 -5.72 21.24
C GLU A 200 -22.41 -5.81 21.94
N ARG A 201 -23.38 -4.95 21.55
CA ARG A 201 -24.74 -4.96 22.11
C ARG A 201 -25.48 -6.27 21.83
N GLU A 202 -25.40 -6.78 20.59
CA GLU A 202 -25.98 -8.07 20.21
C GLU A 202 -25.41 -9.20 21.10
N ILE A 203 -24.09 -9.25 21.27
CA ILE A 203 -23.43 -10.27 22.09
C ILE A 203 -23.78 -10.13 23.57
N LEU A 204 -23.84 -8.90 24.09
CA LEU A 204 -24.26 -8.65 25.47
C LEU A 204 -25.69 -9.14 25.71
N GLN A 205 -26.62 -8.86 24.79
CA GLN A 205 -28.01 -9.29 24.91
C GLN A 205 -28.17 -10.81 24.84
N HIS A 206 -27.42 -11.48 23.96
CA HIS A 206 -27.53 -12.93 23.77
C HIS A 206 -26.76 -13.76 24.81
N TYR A 207 -25.61 -13.28 25.30
CA TYR A 207 -24.70 -14.09 26.12
C TYR A 207 -24.50 -13.59 27.56
N PHE A 208 -24.72 -12.30 27.86
CA PHE A 208 -24.42 -11.71 29.16
C PHE A 208 -25.64 -11.03 29.77
N SER A 209 -26.45 -11.79 30.52
CA SER A 209 -27.57 -11.25 31.29
C SER A 209 -27.08 -10.36 32.44
N GLY A 210 -27.02 -9.04 32.19
CA GLY A 210 -26.59 -8.03 33.16
C GLY A 210 -25.13 -7.55 33.03
N GLY A 211 -24.49 -7.81 31.89
CA GLY A 211 -23.14 -7.30 31.57
C GLY A 211 -21.97 -8.16 32.11
N PRO A 212 -20.74 -7.94 31.61
CA PRO A 212 -19.58 -8.77 31.96
C PRO A 212 -19.09 -8.46 33.39
N LYS A 213 -19.06 -9.50 34.24
CA LYS A 213 -18.54 -9.47 35.60
C LYS A 213 -17.11 -10.01 35.63
N GLY A 214 -16.15 -9.17 36.00
CA GLY A 214 -14.73 -9.54 36.14
C GLY A 214 -13.90 -9.44 34.85
N THR A 215 -12.58 -9.60 34.96
CA THR A 215 -11.61 -9.49 33.85
C THR A 215 -11.80 -10.59 32.81
N LYS A 216 -12.00 -11.84 33.24
CA LYS A 216 -12.19 -13.00 32.35
C LYS A 216 -13.41 -12.87 31.43
N GLN A 217 -14.55 -12.40 31.95
CA GLN A 217 -15.75 -12.20 31.13
C GLN A 217 -15.62 -11.03 30.15
N LYS A 218 -14.84 -10.00 30.50
CA LYS A 218 -14.53 -8.89 29.57
C LYS A 218 -13.66 -9.35 28.42
N GLU A 219 -12.69 -10.23 28.70
CA GLU A 219 -11.84 -10.82 27.66
C GLU A 219 -12.63 -11.77 26.76
N GLU A 220 -13.52 -12.59 27.33
CA GLU A 220 -14.44 -13.44 26.56
C GLU A 220 -15.39 -12.62 25.67
N LEU A 221 -15.92 -11.50 26.18
CA LEU A 221 -16.71 -10.56 25.37
C LEU A 221 -15.89 -10.03 24.20
N LYS A 222 -14.66 -9.57 24.46
CA LYS A 222 -13.77 -9.04 23.42
C LYS A 222 -13.50 -10.07 22.33
N GLN A 223 -13.20 -11.32 22.70
CA GLN A 223 -12.96 -12.41 21.73
C GLN A 223 -14.21 -12.74 20.91
N LYS A 224 -15.40 -12.80 21.54
CA LYS A 224 -16.66 -13.02 20.81
C LYS A 224 -16.99 -11.89 19.85
N VAL A 225 -16.75 -10.64 20.25
CA VAL A 225 -16.93 -9.46 19.39
C VAL A 225 -15.98 -9.52 18.20
N GLN A 226 -14.69 -9.80 18.43
CA GLN A 226 -13.70 -9.99 17.38
C GLN A 226 -14.11 -11.09 16.40
N PHE A 227 -14.49 -12.26 16.89
CA PHE A 227 -14.94 -13.38 16.06
C PHE A 227 -16.16 -13.01 15.21
N ARG A 228 -17.14 -12.30 15.78
CA ARG A 228 -18.32 -11.86 15.03
C ARG A 228 -17.96 -10.81 13.97
N LEU A 229 -17.06 -9.88 14.27
CA LEU A 229 -16.57 -8.89 13.29
C LEU A 229 -15.80 -9.56 12.14
N GLN A 230 -14.96 -10.56 12.43
CA GLN A 230 -14.28 -11.37 11.42
C GLN A 230 -15.28 -12.15 10.57
N ALA A 231 -16.32 -12.74 11.17
CA ALA A 231 -17.38 -13.42 10.45
C ALA A 231 -18.12 -12.47 9.49
N LEU A 232 -18.45 -11.25 9.93
CA LEU A 232 -19.04 -10.22 9.07
C LEU A 232 -18.11 -9.85 7.89
N MET A 233 -16.80 -9.82 8.11
CA MET A 233 -15.83 -9.60 7.02
C MET A 233 -15.76 -10.78 6.05
N ALA A 234 -15.83 -12.02 6.55
CA ALA A 234 -15.85 -13.21 5.72
C ALA A 234 -17.14 -13.30 4.89
N GLU A 235 -18.29 -12.95 5.47
CA GLU A 235 -19.58 -12.87 4.79
C GLU A 235 -19.53 -11.87 3.61
N ARG A 236 -18.80 -10.75 3.73
CA ARG A 236 -18.60 -9.80 2.61
C ARG A 236 -17.92 -10.44 1.39
N LYS A 237 -17.09 -11.46 1.59
CA LYS A 237 -16.39 -12.15 0.49
C LYS A 237 -17.25 -13.22 -0.19
N ASN A 238 -18.43 -13.51 0.34
CA ASN A 238 -19.36 -14.51 -0.21
C ASN A 238 -20.23 -13.94 -1.35
N TRP A 239 -19.60 -13.35 -2.36
CA TRP A 239 -20.27 -12.92 -3.59
C TRP A 239 -20.31 -14.01 -4.66
N LYS A 240 -19.50 -15.07 -4.51
CA LYS A 240 -19.45 -16.19 -5.45
C LYS A 240 -20.82 -16.90 -5.46
N PRO A 241 -21.43 -17.15 -6.64
CA PRO A 241 -22.75 -17.74 -6.73
C PRO A 241 -22.76 -19.12 -6.05
N THR A 242 -23.58 -19.26 -5.01
CA THR A 242 -23.82 -20.52 -4.31
C THR A 242 -24.69 -21.42 -5.18
N GLY A 243 -24.05 -22.22 -6.04
CA GLY A 243 -24.72 -23.30 -6.76
C GLY A 243 -24.69 -23.19 -8.29
N ASN A 244 -23.60 -23.66 -8.89
CA ASN A 244 -23.68 -24.77 -9.84
C ASN A 244 -22.28 -25.35 -10.01
N LYS A 245 -22.12 -26.62 -9.62
CA LYS A 245 -20.86 -27.37 -9.72
C LYS A 245 -20.46 -27.53 -11.19
N ARG A 246 -19.76 -26.54 -11.73
CA ARG A 246 -18.67 -26.71 -12.70
C ARG A 246 -17.59 -25.70 -12.34
N ALA A 247 -16.79 -26.04 -11.35
CA ALA A 247 -15.44 -25.51 -11.28
C ALA A 247 -14.73 -25.98 -12.57
N SER A 248 -14.54 -25.09 -13.54
CA SER A 248 -13.53 -25.32 -14.55
C SER A 248 -12.18 -25.18 -13.86
N ASN A 249 -11.51 -26.31 -13.61
CA ASN A 249 -10.13 -26.32 -13.16
C ASN A 249 -9.29 -25.51 -14.15
N PHE A 250 -8.86 -24.32 -13.73
CA PHE A 250 -7.84 -23.56 -14.44
C PHE A 250 -6.49 -23.91 -13.83
N GLU A 251 -5.95 -25.06 -14.20
CA GLU A 251 -4.51 -25.35 -14.10
C GLU A 251 -4.06 -26.23 -15.26
N SER A 252 -3.16 -25.67 -16.07
CA SER A 252 -2.11 -26.33 -16.86
C SER A 252 -2.49 -27.33 -17.96
N ASN A 253 -2.08 -26.98 -19.19
CA ASN A 253 -1.63 -27.87 -20.27
C ASN A 253 -1.75 -29.39 -20.01
N GLY A 254 -2.74 -30.00 -20.65
CA GLY A 254 -2.92 -31.45 -20.66
C GLY A 254 -3.82 -31.87 -21.81
N VAL A 255 -3.18 -32.34 -22.87
CA VAL A 255 -3.79 -33.13 -23.95
C VAL A 255 -4.68 -34.24 -23.36
N ASN A 256 -5.85 -34.44 -23.97
CA ASN A 256 -6.83 -35.51 -23.73
C ASN A 256 -7.81 -35.34 -22.56
N GLY A 257 -8.89 -34.59 -22.81
CA GLY A 257 -10.17 -34.70 -22.10
C GLY A 257 -11.31 -34.83 -23.11
N THR A 258 -11.99 -35.96 -23.11
CA THR A 258 -13.02 -36.35 -24.09
C THR A 258 -14.22 -35.38 -24.09
N SER A 259 -14.20 -34.45 -25.03
CA SER A 259 -15.35 -33.59 -25.34
C SER A 259 -16.53 -34.46 -25.79
N LYS A 260 -17.52 -34.67 -24.92
CA LYS A 260 -18.84 -35.14 -25.35
C LYS A 260 -19.40 -34.10 -26.32
N ARG A 261 -19.44 -34.48 -27.59
CA ARG A 261 -20.08 -33.74 -28.71
C ARG A 261 -21.34 -33.04 -28.23
N ARG A 262 -21.32 -31.71 -28.23
CA ARG A 262 -22.52 -30.87 -28.19
C ARG A 262 -23.25 -31.11 -29.52
N ARG A 263 -24.46 -31.67 -29.47
CA ARG A 263 -25.32 -31.83 -30.65
C ARG A 263 -25.71 -30.44 -31.13
N LEU A 264 -25.22 -30.05 -32.31
CA LEU A 264 -25.76 -28.91 -33.05
C LEU A 264 -27.04 -29.37 -33.74
N SER A 265 -28.17 -28.78 -33.38
CA SER A 265 -29.41 -28.88 -34.15
C SER A 265 -29.35 -27.85 -35.29
N ASN A 266 -29.26 -28.38 -36.51
CA ASN A 266 -29.59 -27.79 -37.81
C ASN A 266 -29.27 -26.31 -38.09
N GLY A 267 -28.19 -26.12 -38.86
CA GLY A 267 -28.13 -25.37 -40.12
C GLY A 267 -28.56 -23.91 -40.15
N ILE A 268 -27.58 -23.01 -40.29
CA ILE A 268 -27.44 -22.01 -41.37
C ILE A 268 -25.99 -21.49 -41.34
N GLU A 269 -25.36 -21.54 -42.52
CA GLU A 269 -24.12 -20.91 -43.01
C GLU A 269 -23.10 -20.32 -42.01
N SER A 270 -21.95 -20.99 -41.90
CA SER A 270 -20.72 -20.44 -41.32
C SER A 270 -20.12 -19.40 -42.27
N VAL A 271 -20.27 -18.11 -41.94
CA VAL A 271 -19.54 -17.02 -42.59
C VAL A 271 -18.46 -16.52 -41.63
N ASN A 272 -17.19 -16.64 -42.05
CA ASN A 272 -15.98 -15.98 -41.56
C ASN A 272 -15.82 -15.84 -40.03
N GLY A 273 -15.12 -16.80 -39.43
CA GLY A 273 -14.66 -16.75 -38.05
C GLY A 273 -13.64 -15.64 -37.81
N HIS A 274 -14.11 -14.47 -37.39
CA HIS A 274 -13.33 -13.53 -36.61
C HIS A 274 -13.11 -14.13 -35.21
N HIS A 275 -11.90 -14.05 -34.66
CA HIS A 275 -11.54 -14.59 -33.35
C HIS A 275 -12.37 -13.92 -32.23
N THR A 276 -13.56 -14.43 -31.96
CA THR A 276 -14.42 -13.96 -30.87
C THR A 276 -14.06 -14.70 -29.59
N TYR A 277 -13.62 -13.93 -28.60
CA TYR A 277 -13.44 -14.28 -27.19
C TYR A 277 -14.38 -15.39 -26.74
N GLU A 278 -13.82 -16.46 -26.18
CA GLU A 278 -14.60 -17.56 -25.61
C GLU A 278 -15.46 -17.01 -24.47
N ASP A 279 -16.78 -17.12 -24.60
CA ASP A 279 -17.73 -16.81 -23.54
C ASP A 279 -17.52 -17.84 -22.42
N ASN A 280 -16.77 -17.45 -21.39
CA ASN A 280 -16.34 -18.31 -20.28
C ASN A 280 -17.52 -18.83 -19.42
N GLY A 281 -18.77 -18.47 -19.72
CA GLY A 281 -19.95 -18.93 -19.00
C GLY A 281 -20.04 -18.44 -17.55
N ILE A 282 -19.19 -17.48 -17.16
CA ILE A 282 -19.20 -16.83 -15.86
C ILE A 282 -20.25 -15.72 -15.92
N SER A 283 -21.42 -15.96 -15.32
CA SER A 283 -22.44 -14.93 -15.12
C SER A 283 -22.44 -14.51 -13.65
N LEU A 284 -22.22 -13.22 -13.40
CA LEU A 284 -22.39 -12.64 -12.08
C LEU A 284 -23.88 -12.42 -11.78
N ASP A 285 -24.23 -12.35 -10.49
CA ASP A 285 -25.57 -11.94 -10.08
C ASP A 285 -25.80 -10.49 -10.48
N ARG A 286 -26.86 -10.25 -11.25
CA ARG A 286 -27.22 -8.92 -11.75
C ARG A 286 -27.66 -7.97 -10.64
N ASN A 287 -28.15 -8.50 -9.52
CA ASN A 287 -28.55 -7.72 -8.36
C ASN A 287 -27.37 -7.31 -7.45
N LEU A 288 -26.17 -7.82 -7.71
CA LEU A 288 -24.98 -7.51 -6.94
C LEU A 288 -24.65 -6.01 -7.07
N ILE A 289 -24.49 -5.33 -5.93
CA ILE A 289 -24.06 -3.93 -5.86
C ILE A 289 -22.57 -3.90 -5.60
N LEU A 290 -21.83 -3.17 -6.43
CA LEU A 290 -20.37 -3.09 -6.41
C LEU A 290 -19.88 -1.71 -6.01
N ARG A 291 -18.71 -1.68 -5.37
CA ARG A 291 -17.92 -0.47 -5.12
C ARG A 291 -16.42 -0.74 -5.23
N VAL A 292 -15.64 0.33 -5.30
CA VAL A 292 -14.16 0.26 -5.31
C VAL A 292 -13.61 0.07 -3.90
N SER A 293 -12.67 -0.85 -3.74
CA SER A 293 -11.96 -1.11 -2.48
C SER A 293 -10.70 -0.27 -2.37
N TYR A 294 -10.80 0.90 -1.73
CA TYR A 294 -9.64 1.80 -1.54
C TYR A 294 -8.54 1.21 -0.65
N GLU A 295 -8.90 0.37 0.33
CA GLU A 295 -7.92 -0.29 1.20
C GLU A 295 -6.96 -1.18 0.39
N LYS A 296 -7.51 -1.93 -0.59
CA LYS A 296 -6.72 -2.79 -1.46
C LYS A 296 -5.76 -1.99 -2.34
N PHE A 297 -6.23 -0.90 -2.96
CA PHE A 297 -5.35 -0.03 -3.75
C PHE A 297 -4.23 0.59 -2.91
N THR A 298 -4.49 0.87 -1.63
CA THR A 298 -3.45 1.36 -0.71
C THR A 298 -2.36 0.31 -0.48
N VAL A 299 -2.71 -0.98 -0.42
CA VAL A 299 -1.73 -2.08 -0.37
C VAL A 299 -0.87 -2.11 -1.64
N THR A 300 -1.49 -1.96 -2.80
CA THR A 300 -0.76 -1.91 -4.08
C THR A 300 0.19 -0.71 -4.15
N LEU A 301 -0.24 0.48 -3.73
CA LEU A 301 0.58 1.69 -3.69
C LEU A 301 1.78 1.54 -2.72
N ARG A 302 1.57 0.94 -1.54
CA ARG A 302 2.67 0.61 -0.62
C ARG A 302 3.67 -0.32 -1.28
N ASN A 303 3.18 -1.38 -1.94
CA ASN A 303 4.04 -2.37 -2.59
C ASN A 303 4.88 -1.73 -3.71
N GLN A 304 4.32 -0.81 -4.51
CA GLN A 304 5.07 -0.04 -5.51
C GLN A 304 6.22 0.75 -4.88
N ARG A 305 5.98 1.48 -3.79
CA ARG A 305 7.03 2.27 -3.11
C ARG A 305 8.12 1.38 -2.48
N LEU A 306 7.76 0.20 -1.97
CA LEU A 306 8.74 -0.77 -1.48
C LEU A 306 9.57 -1.38 -2.63
N THR A 307 8.97 -1.60 -3.80
CA THR A 307 9.70 -2.05 -5.00
C THR A 307 10.69 -1.00 -5.49
N GLU A 308 10.29 0.28 -5.55
CA GLU A 308 11.18 1.39 -5.89
C GLU A 308 12.38 1.47 -4.94
N LEU A 309 12.13 1.35 -3.64
CA LEU A 309 13.16 1.33 -2.60
C LEU A 309 14.19 0.20 -2.81
N VAL A 310 13.75 -0.99 -3.23
CA VAL A 310 14.65 -2.11 -3.57
C VAL A 310 15.43 -1.85 -4.87
N SER A 311 14.79 -1.21 -5.85
CA SER A 311 15.43 -0.85 -7.11
C SER A 311 16.61 0.08 -6.89
N ASP A 312 16.44 1.10 -6.07
CA ASP A 312 17.48 2.09 -5.75
C ASP A 312 18.62 1.50 -4.90
N ARG A 313 18.32 0.47 -4.10
CA ARG A 313 19.24 -0.04 -3.08
C ARG A 313 20.02 -1.28 -3.47
N ILE A 314 19.39 -2.21 -4.18
CA ILE A 314 19.99 -3.50 -4.58
C ILE A 314 20.12 -3.56 -6.11
N GLY A 315 19.06 -3.21 -6.83
CA GLY A 315 19.05 -3.14 -8.29
C GLY A 315 17.75 -3.62 -8.93
N GLU A 316 17.56 -3.26 -10.19
CA GLU A 316 16.31 -3.46 -10.95
C GLU A 316 15.87 -4.92 -11.06
N THR A 317 16.80 -5.86 -11.29
CA THR A 317 16.42 -7.29 -11.44
C THR A 317 15.89 -7.87 -10.14
N THR A 318 16.48 -7.46 -9.01
CA THR A 318 16.02 -7.88 -7.69
C THR A 318 14.71 -7.20 -7.31
N SER A 319 14.48 -5.96 -7.76
CA SER A 319 13.20 -5.26 -7.54
C SER A 319 12.05 -5.93 -8.29
N TYR A 320 12.26 -6.44 -9.51
CA TYR A 320 11.23 -7.23 -10.21
C TYR A 320 10.88 -8.53 -9.48
N VAL A 321 11.89 -9.24 -8.94
CA VAL A 321 11.66 -10.45 -8.12
C VAL A 321 10.86 -10.09 -6.87
N TYR A 322 11.21 -8.98 -6.22
CA TYR A 322 10.52 -8.49 -5.03
C TYR A 322 9.09 -8.04 -5.34
N ALA A 323 8.86 -7.36 -6.47
CA ALA A 323 7.55 -6.93 -6.93
C ALA A 323 6.61 -8.11 -7.13
N GLU A 324 7.09 -9.21 -7.74
CA GLU A 324 6.26 -10.40 -7.90
C GLU A 324 5.98 -11.12 -6.58
N LEU A 325 6.95 -11.16 -5.68
CA LEU A 325 6.72 -11.68 -4.33
C LEU A 325 5.66 -10.86 -3.60
N LEU A 326 5.73 -9.53 -3.69
CA LEU A 326 4.72 -8.64 -3.10
C LEU A 326 3.34 -8.83 -3.75
N ARG A 327 3.26 -9.05 -5.07
CA ARG A 327 1.99 -9.31 -5.77
C ARG A 327 1.32 -10.59 -5.26
N LEU A 328 2.08 -11.66 -5.07
CA LEU A 328 1.56 -12.91 -4.49
C LEU A 328 1.12 -12.75 -3.02
N LEU A 329 1.80 -11.90 -2.24
CA LEU A 329 1.37 -11.59 -0.86
C LEU A 329 0.12 -10.73 -0.86
N GLU A 330 -0.01 -9.84 -1.85
CA GLU A 330 -1.12 -8.92 -2.01
C GLU A 330 -2.46 -9.66 -2.00
N GLU A 331 -2.57 -10.82 -2.66
CA GLU A 331 -3.79 -11.65 -2.68
C GLU A 331 -4.29 -12.03 -1.28
N LYS A 332 -3.37 -12.25 -0.34
CA LYS A 332 -3.66 -12.65 1.04
C LYS A 332 -3.85 -11.45 1.97
N ILE A 333 -3.44 -10.25 1.57
CA ILE A 333 -3.41 -9.04 2.39
C ILE A 333 -4.45 -8.02 1.89
N PRO A 334 -5.57 -7.83 2.60
CA PRO A 334 -6.62 -6.89 2.17
C PRO A 334 -6.33 -5.42 2.52
N ARG A 335 -5.53 -5.14 3.55
CA ARG A 335 -5.29 -3.80 4.10
C ARG A 335 -3.83 -3.62 4.56
N CYS A 336 -3.32 -2.39 4.56
CA CYS A 336 -1.97 -2.08 5.06
C CYS A 336 -1.89 -2.14 6.59
N LYS A 337 -2.86 -1.51 7.26
CA LYS A 337 -2.91 -1.40 8.72
C LYS A 337 -3.88 -2.42 9.30
N PRO A 338 -3.42 -3.32 10.19
CA PRO A 338 -4.33 -4.24 10.86
C PRO A 338 -5.31 -3.44 11.73
N ASN A 339 -6.57 -3.86 11.75
CA ASN A 339 -7.56 -3.27 12.65
C ASN A 339 -7.43 -3.96 14.03
N PRO A 340 -6.98 -3.27 15.09
CA PRO A 340 -6.75 -3.87 16.41
C PRO A 340 -8.04 -4.44 17.03
N ASP A 341 -9.21 -3.97 16.58
CA ASP A 341 -10.51 -4.42 17.07
C ASP A 341 -10.98 -5.73 16.40
N ILE A 342 -10.30 -6.18 15.34
CA ILE A 342 -10.75 -7.28 14.48
C ILE A 342 -9.67 -8.34 14.26
N GLU A 343 -8.42 -7.93 14.05
CA GLU A 343 -7.32 -8.82 13.70
C GLU A 343 -6.48 -9.12 14.94
N ASP A 344 -6.48 -10.39 15.37
CA ASP A 344 -5.58 -10.86 16.42
C ASP A 344 -4.26 -11.30 15.79
N ILE A 345 -3.22 -10.49 16.01
CA ILE A 345 -1.86 -10.72 15.47
C ILE A 345 -1.25 -12.00 16.06
N SER A 346 -1.83 -12.59 17.11
CA SER A 346 -1.30 -13.76 17.81
C SER A 346 -1.52 -15.12 17.11
N GLU A 347 -2.52 -15.25 16.22
CA GLU A 347 -2.87 -16.55 15.61
C GLU A 347 -1.90 -17.01 14.51
N ALA A 348 -1.18 -16.08 13.87
CA ALA A 348 -0.20 -16.37 12.82
C ALA A 348 1.02 -15.44 12.95
N PRO A 349 2.06 -15.82 13.73
CA PRO A 349 3.19 -14.93 14.04
C PRO A 349 4.00 -14.55 12.80
N ASP A 350 3.96 -15.37 11.75
CA ASP A 350 4.71 -15.16 10.51
C ASP A 350 3.89 -14.52 9.38
N GLY A 351 2.57 -14.34 9.58
CA GLY A 351 1.67 -13.81 8.56
C GLY A 351 1.60 -14.68 7.29
N PRO A 352 1.14 -14.13 6.16
CA PRO A 352 1.10 -14.85 4.89
C PRO A 352 2.50 -15.10 4.34
N THR A 353 2.79 -16.34 3.93
CA THR A 353 4.07 -16.75 3.34
C THR A 353 3.90 -17.16 1.87
N ILE A 354 5.01 -17.13 1.13
CA ILE A 354 5.14 -17.61 -0.26
C ILE A 354 6.33 -18.53 -0.38
N THR A 355 6.21 -19.58 -1.19
CA THR A 355 7.32 -20.47 -1.52
C THR A 355 8.13 -19.98 -2.73
N THR A 356 9.42 -20.30 -2.77
CA THR A 356 10.25 -20.03 -3.97
C THR A 356 9.67 -20.69 -5.23
N MET A 357 8.99 -21.84 -5.10
CA MET A 357 8.29 -22.49 -6.21
C MET A 357 7.10 -21.69 -6.75
N GLU A 358 6.23 -21.18 -5.88
CA GLU A 358 5.11 -20.32 -6.28
C GLU A 358 5.63 -19.11 -7.06
N LEU A 359 6.67 -18.47 -6.54
CA LEU A 359 7.31 -17.34 -7.21
C LEU A 359 7.91 -17.71 -8.57
N ALA A 360 8.55 -18.87 -8.69
CA ALA A 360 9.15 -19.33 -9.95
C ALA A 360 8.11 -19.60 -11.05
N LEU A 361 6.89 -19.99 -10.66
CA LEU A 361 5.74 -20.18 -11.55
C LEU A 361 5.12 -18.85 -11.96
N ALA A 362 4.99 -17.89 -11.04
CA ALA A 362 4.38 -16.59 -11.29
C ALA A 362 5.27 -15.65 -12.12
N ILE A 363 6.58 -15.63 -11.87
CA ILE A 363 7.48 -14.65 -12.48
C ILE A 363 7.58 -14.78 -14.00
N SER A 364 7.43 -13.64 -14.68
CA SER A 364 7.47 -13.54 -16.14
C SER A 364 8.72 -14.20 -16.73
N LYS A 365 8.53 -14.91 -17.84
CA LYS A 365 9.62 -15.55 -18.60
C LYS A 365 10.50 -14.54 -19.33
N THR A 366 10.06 -13.28 -19.44
CA THR A 366 10.82 -12.21 -20.11
C THR A 366 11.93 -11.62 -19.22
N ILE A 367 11.88 -11.84 -17.91
CA ILE A 367 12.84 -11.28 -16.96
C ILE A 367 14.09 -12.17 -16.92
N ASN A 368 15.26 -11.58 -17.19
CA ASN A 368 16.53 -12.28 -17.08
C ASN A 368 17.04 -12.25 -15.62
N LEU A 369 16.88 -13.37 -14.93
CA LEU A 369 17.28 -13.58 -13.53
C LEU A 369 18.79 -13.78 -13.34
N GLY A 370 19.56 -13.89 -14.43
CA GLY A 370 21.02 -13.90 -14.37
C GLY A 370 21.63 -12.50 -14.23
N CYS A 371 20.86 -11.44 -14.47
CA CYS A 371 21.33 -10.06 -14.45
C CYS A 371 21.35 -9.52 -13.00
N GLY A 372 22.38 -8.74 -12.66
CA GLY A 372 22.49 -8.06 -11.36
C GLY A 372 23.07 -8.90 -10.20
N ILE A 373 23.20 -10.22 -10.34
CA ILE A 373 23.95 -11.05 -9.39
C ILE A 373 25.39 -11.19 -9.87
N GLY A 374 26.35 -10.69 -9.09
CA GLY A 374 27.77 -10.94 -9.35
C GLY A 374 28.12 -12.41 -9.10
N LYS A 375 28.85 -13.05 -10.04
CA LYS A 375 29.39 -14.39 -9.82
C LYS A 375 30.65 -14.31 -8.95
N ALA A 376 30.58 -14.87 -7.74
CA ALA A 376 31.74 -15.24 -6.94
C ALA A 376 31.96 -16.77 -7.07
N ALA A 377 33.21 -17.24 -6.94
CA ALA A 377 33.49 -18.67 -6.90
C ALA A 377 32.69 -19.33 -5.76
N GLU A 378 32.16 -20.54 -5.96
CA GLU A 378 31.32 -21.21 -4.96
C GLU A 378 32.02 -21.34 -3.60
N ASP A 379 33.33 -21.58 -3.62
CA ASP A 379 34.21 -21.66 -2.43
C ASP A 379 34.30 -20.35 -1.63
N MET A 380 33.94 -19.22 -2.24
CA MET A 380 34.00 -17.88 -1.63
C MET A 380 32.64 -17.42 -1.08
N VAL A 381 31.57 -18.21 -1.26
CA VAL A 381 30.21 -17.87 -0.84
C VAL A 381 29.75 -18.84 0.25
N ASP A 382 29.86 -18.43 1.51
CA ASP A 382 29.36 -19.21 2.64
C ASP A 382 27.82 -19.12 2.75
N LYS A 383 27.13 -19.88 1.89
CA LYS A 383 25.66 -19.97 1.87
C LYS A 383 25.13 -20.57 3.16
N GLU A 384 25.81 -21.59 3.71
CA GLU A 384 25.37 -22.28 4.93
C GLU A 384 25.50 -21.41 6.18
N GLY A 385 26.61 -20.69 6.34
CA GLY A 385 26.80 -19.74 7.43
C GLY A 385 25.78 -18.61 7.37
N PHE A 386 25.54 -18.06 6.18
CA PHE A 386 24.51 -17.05 6.00
C PHE A 386 23.09 -17.59 6.28
N GLU A 387 22.74 -18.80 5.84
CA GLU A 387 21.47 -19.43 6.20
C GLU A 387 21.33 -19.69 7.71
N LYS A 388 22.41 -20.05 8.41
CA LYS A 388 22.43 -20.15 9.88
C LYS A 388 22.19 -18.79 10.54
N THR A 389 22.72 -17.69 9.99
CA THR A 389 22.46 -16.33 10.52
C THR A 389 21.01 -15.87 10.33
N LEU A 390 20.36 -16.29 9.25
CA LEU A 390 18.94 -16.03 9.02
C LEU A 390 18.06 -16.84 9.99
N ASN A 391 18.39 -18.12 10.21
CA ASN A 391 17.62 -19.00 11.08
C ASN A 391 17.85 -18.74 12.59
N GLY A 392 19.05 -18.27 12.98
CA GLY A 392 19.44 -18.08 14.39
C GLY A 392 18.80 -16.87 15.09
N LYS A 393 18.17 -15.94 14.36
CA LYS A 393 17.56 -14.72 14.94
C LYS A 393 16.14 -14.90 15.49
N ARG A 394 15.67 -16.13 15.68
CA ARG A 394 14.36 -16.43 16.32
C ARG A 394 14.27 -16.10 17.83
N LYS A 395 15.30 -15.53 18.47
CA LYS A 395 15.27 -15.22 19.91
C LYS A 395 14.66 -13.83 20.22
N ARG A 396 13.37 -13.86 20.57
CA ARG A 396 12.57 -12.89 21.37
C ARG A 396 12.63 -11.41 20.96
N SER A 397 11.54 -10.92 20.37
CA SER A 397 11.14 -9.52 20.43
C SER A 397 10.91 -9.14 21.90
N ARG A 398 11.87 -8.40 22.47
CA ARG A 398 11.77 -7.83 23.81
C ARG A 398 10.99 -6.52 23.71
N PHE A 399 9.67 -6.61 23.74
CA PHE A 399 8.76 -5.50 23.96
C PHE A 399 7.52 -6.05 24.69
N GLU A 400 7.68 -6.32 25.98
CA GLU A 400 6.57 -6.37 26.92
C GLU A 400 7.13 -6.10 28.32
N ALA A 401 6.36 -5.31 29.05
CA ALA A 401 6.79 -4.41 30.11
C ALA A 401 7.28 -5.10 31.39
N GLU A 402 8.39 -4.58 31.94
CA GLU A 402 8.63 -4.61 33.38
C GLU A 402 7.85 -3.43 33.99
N ALA A 403 6.67 -3.74 34.53
CA ALA A 403 5.96 -2.89 35.46
C ALA A 403 5.31 -3.75 36.56
N GLU A 404 5.85 -3.57 37.77
CA GLU A 404 5.26 -3.83 39.08
C GLU A 404 5.10 -5.29 39.57
N SER A 405 5.93 -5.68 40.53
CA SER A 405 5.60 -5.47 41.96
C SER A 405 6.73 -5.99 42.85
N GLY A 406 7.14 -5.16 43.81
CA GLY A 406 8.02 -5.57 44.89
C GLY A 406 7.23 -6.23 46.01
N ALA A 407 7.67 -7.38 46.48
CA ALA A 407 7.43 -7.87 47.83
C ALA A 407 8.54 -8.86 48.22
N SER A 408 9.12 -8.56 49.38
CA SER A 408 10.15 -9.26 50.15
C SER A 408 9.76 -10.70 50.56
N SER A 409 10.74 -11.62 50.66
CA SER A 409 11.05 -12.39 51.89
C SER A 409 12.20 -13.40 51.69
N ASP A 410 12.94 -13.58 52.78
CA ASP A 410 14.18 -14.33 53.01
C ASP A 410 14.12 -15.88 52.94
N GLU A 411 15.33 -16.45 53.10
CA GLU A 411 15.72 -17.75 53.70
C GLU A 411 16.27 -18.88 52.80
N ASP A 412 17.61 -19.05 52.91
CA ASP A 412 18.41 -20.20 53.33
C ASP A 412 18.47 -21.56 52.57
N GLU A 413 19.74 -21.91 52.32
CA GLU A 413 20.47 -23.20 52.37
C GLU A 413 19.80 -24.52 52.00
N SER A 414 20.45 -25.29 51.10
CA SER A 414 21.02 -26.61 51.41
C SER A 414 21.76 -27.25 50.21
N GLU A 415 22.75 -28.06 50.59
CA GLU A 415 23.82 -28.72 49.83
C GLU A 415 23.39 -30.01 49.06
N ASP A 416 24.43 -30.67 48.49
CA ASP A 416 24.54 -32.01 47.87
C ASP A 416 24.42 -32.04 46.33
N GLY A 417 25.34 -32.63 45.56
CA GLY A 417 26.52 -33.44 45.84
C GLY A 417 26.80 -34.39 44.66
N HIS A 418 28.09 -34.62 44.36
CA HIS A 418 28.71 -35.59 43.41
C HIS A 418 28.78 -35.28 41.91
N VAL A 419 29.98 -34.96 41.34
CA VAL A 419 31.19 -35.79 41.00
C VAL A 419 30.91 -36.63 39.74
N ASP A 420 31.59 -36.41 38.61
CA ASP A 420 32.89 -37.07 38.41
C ASP A 420 33.88 -36.39 37.47
N ARG A 421 35.14 -36.71 37.75
CA ARG A 421 36.41 -36.10 37.33
C ARG A 421 37.07 -37.01 36.30
N ASN A 422 37.75 -36.44 35.28
CA ASN A 422 39.03 -36.99 34.84
C ASN A 422 39.81 -36.00 33.96
N GLN A 423 40.89 -35.48 34.56
CA GLN A 423 42.06 -34.92 33.88
C GLN A 423 43.15 -35.98 33.90
N HIS A 424 43.98 -36.05 32.87
CA HIS A 424 45.33 -36.56 32.99
C HIS A 424 46.30 -35.66 32.23
N GLU A 425 47.19 -35.03 33.00
CA GLU A 425 48.40 -34.32 32.58
C GLU A 425 49.65 -35.21 32.76
N ASN A 426 50.77 -34.66 32.29
CA ASN A 426 52.20 -34.99 32.45
C ASN A 426 52.80 -35.81 31.29
N GLY A 427 53.93 -35.47 30.67
CA GLY A 427 55.00 -34.50 30.97
C GLY A 427 56.38 -35.18 30.87
N ILE A 428 57.38 -34.46 30.32
CA ILE A 428 58.83 -34.54 30.59
C ILE A 428 59.75 -35.34 29.62
N ASP A 429 60.71 -34.57 29.05
CA ASP A 429 62.12 -34.75 28.62
C ASP A 429 62.58 -35.84 27.61
N ASP A 430 63.43 -35.45 26.63
CA ASP A 430 64.88 -35.77 26.61
C ASP A 430 65.64 -35.18 25.36
N ASP A 431 66.95 -35.04 25.51
CA ASP A 431 67.96 -34.24 24.79
C ASP A 431 68.54 -34.77 23.44
N SER A 432 69.23 -33.84 22.74
CA SER A 432 70.53 -33.97 22.01
C SER A 432 70.65 -34.28 20.48
N ASP A 433 71.16 -33.26 19.78
CA ASP A 433 72.26 -33.17 18.79
C ASP A 433 72.44 -34.12 17.57
N SER A 434 72.55 -33.53 16.36
CA SER A 434 73.80 -33.50 15.54
C SER A 434 73.67 -32.84 14.14
N GLN A 435 74.38 -31.72 13.98
CA GLN A 435 75.25 -31.23 12.88
C GLN A 435 75.00 -31.44 11.36
N THR A 436 75.10 -30.30 10.63
CA THR A 436 75.73 -30.00 9.30
C THR A 436 75.11 -30.63 8.03
N ASP A 437 74.90 -29.96 6.89
CA ASP A 437 75.80 -29.05 6.15
C ASP A 437 75.06 -28.16 5.09
N ASP A 438 75.75 -27.12 4.63
CA ASP A 438 75.39 -26.03 3.69
C ASP A 438 74.85 -26.41 2.29
N THR A 439 73.97 -25.57 1.69
CA THR A 439 74.28 -24.71 0.49
C THR A 439 73.09 -23.96 -0.17
N SER A 440 73.33 -22.65 -0.42
CA SER A 440 72.83 -21.72 -1.47
C SER A 440 71.34 -21.36 -1.70
N THR A 441 71.02 -20.12 -1.30
CA THR A 441 70.36 -19.02 -2.06
C THR A 441 69.29 -19.32 -3.12
N LYS A 442 68.04 -18.88 -2.86
CA LYS A 442 67.28 -18.04 -3.82
C LYS A 442 66.12 -17.29 -3.16
N VAL A 443 66.18 -15.97 -3.30
CA VAL A 443 65.16 -14.96 -3.00
C VAL A 443 63.84 -15.29 -3.69
N LEU A 444 62.72 -15.31 -2.96
CA LEU A 444 61.37 -15.25 -3.53
C LEU A 444 60.58 -14.10 -2.89
N THR A 445 60.30 -13.14 -3.76
CA THR A 445 59.48 -11.94 -3.58
C THR A 445 58.02 -12.29 -3.28
N SER A 446 57.43 -11.49 -2.39
CA SER A 446 56.01 -11.44 -2.06
C SER A 446 55.09 -11.33 -3.29
N LYS A 447 54.01 -12.11 -3.32
CA LYS A 447 52.86 -11.89 -4.20
C LYS A 447 51.61 -11.61 -3.38
N SER A 448 51.10 -10.40 -3.58
CA SER A 448 49.80 -9.91 -3.12
C SER A 448 48.64 -10.74 -3.65
N SER A 449 47.64 -10.98 -2.80
CA SER A 449 46.39 -11.64 -3.15
C SER A 449 45.59 -10.77 -4.12
N LYS A 450 45.45 -11.23 -5.37
CA LYS A 450 44.58 -10.59 -6.37
C LYS A 450 43.12 -10.76 -5.97
N ARG A 451 42.42 -9.64 -5.79
CA ARG A 451 40.94 -9.57 -5.72
C ARG A 451 40.34 -10.31 -6.92
N GLY A 452 39.41 -11.23 -6.65
CA GLY A 452 38.66 -11.98 -7.66
C GLY A 452 37.90 -11.06 -8.60
N LYS A 453 38.07 -11.25 -9.90
CA LYS A 453 37.41 -10.47 -10.95
C LYS A 453 35.98 -10.98 -11.12
N VAL A 454 35.00 -10.20 -10.69
CA VAL A 454 33.56 -10.50 -10.84
C VAL A 454 33.21 -10.39 -12.33
N THR A 455 32.66 -11.44 -12.93
CA THR A 455 32.20 -11.45 -14.32
C THR A 455 30.69 -11.58 -14.37
N PHE A 456 30.04 -10.75 -15.20
CA PHE A 456 28.62 -10.83 -15.53
C PHE A 456 28.48 -11.64 -16.82
N GLN A 457 27.53 -12.56 -16.89
CA GLN A 457 27.40 -13.46 -18.05
C GLN A 457 26.14 -13.14 -18.85
N ASP A 458 26.34 -12.73 -20.11
CA ASP A 458 25.36 -12.77 -21.19
C ASP A 458 25.64 -14.03 -22.05
N ARG A 459 24.87 -15.11 -21.87
CA ARG A 459 24.49 -16.12 -22.89
C ARG A 459 23.81 -17.37 -22.27
N PRO A 460 22.67 -17.84 -22.80
CA PRO A 460 21.98 -19.04 -22.33
C PRO A 460 22.47 -20.32 -23.05
N GLY A 461 22.60 -21.42 -22.32
CA GLY A 461 22.98 -22.75 -22.83
C GLY A 461 22.04 -23.86 -22.34
N ALA A 462 21.22 -24.34 -23.28
CA ALA A 462 20.55 -25.63 -23.44
C ALA A 462 20.13 -26.50 -22.21
N GLY A 463 18.82 -26.49 -21.92
CA GLY A 463 18.05 -27.65 -21.43
C GLY A 463 16.86 -27.24 -20.56
N MET A 464 15.61 -27.45 -20.99
CA MET A 464 14.40 -26.92 -20.30
C MET A 464 14.29 -27.28 -18.80
N ALA A 465 14.73 -28.47 -18.37
CA ALA A 465 14.76 -28.85 -16.95
C ALA A 465 15.91 -28.18 -16.20
N GLN A 466 17.07 -28.05 -16.85
CA GLN A 466 18.23 -27.32 -16.34
C GLN A 466 17.92 -25.82 -16.22
N ASP A 467 17.19 -25.26 -17.19
CA ASP A 467 16.73 -23.87 -17.19
C ASP A 467 15.78 -23.60 -16.03
N ARG A 468 14.85 -24.51 -15.72
CA ARG A 468 13.95 -24.37 -14.56
C ARG A 468 14.71 -24.46 -13.24
N GLN A 469 15.61 -25.42 -13.08
CA GLN A 469 16.42 -25.55 -11.86
C GLN A 469 17.38 -24.36 -11.68
N ASN A 470 17.99 -23.90 -12.77
CA ASN A 470 18.81 -22.69 -12.79
C ASN A 470 17.99 -21.43 -12.46
N LYS A 471 16.75 -21.31 -12.97
CA LYS A 471 15.82 -20.21 -12.66
C LYS A 471 15.49 -20.17 -11.18
N VAL A 472 15.17 -21.31 -10.58
CA VAL A 472 14.88 -21.43 -9.14
C VAL A 472 16.09 -21.07 -8.30
N MET A 473 17.28 -21.53 -8.70
CA MET A 473 18.52 -21.21 -8.00
C MET A 473 18.83 -19.71 -8.07
N GLN A 474 18.66 -19.08 -9.23
CA GLN A 474 18.84 -17.63 -9.41
C GLN A 474 17.82 -16.83 -8.58
N LEU A 475 16.54 -17.24 -8.58
CA LEU A 475 15.51 -16.65 -7.73
C LEU A 475 15.89 -16.75 -6.25
N ARG A 476 16.30 -17.93 -5.79
CA ARG A 476 16.76 -18.12 -4.41
C ARG A 476 17.91 -17.17 -4.08
N ASN A 477 18.87 -16.97 -4.97
CA ASN A 477 19.96 -16.04 -4.75
C ASN A 477 19.46 -14.58 -4.58
N HIS A 478 18.52 -14.11 -5.42
CA HIS A 478 17.90 -12.80 -5.26
C HIS A 478 17.14 -12.66 -3.93
N LEU A 479 16.39 -13.70 -3.53
CA LEU A 479 15.67 -13.71 -2.25
C LEU A 479 16.64 -13.69 -1.05
N MET A 480 17.78 -14.37 -1.17
CA MET A 480 18.83 -14.34 -0.16
C MET A 480 19.50 -12.97 -0.05
N LEU A 481 19.69 -12.24 -1.16
CA LEU A 481 20.16 -10.85 -1.14
C LEU A 481 19.18 -9.93 -0.41
N LEU A 482 17.87 -10.07 -0.70
CA LEU A 482 16.81 -9.32 -0.04
C LEU A 482 16.73 -9.59 1.47
N ALA A 483 16.93 -10.86 1.88
CA ALA A 483 16.94 -11.25 3.28
C ALA A 483 18.24 -10.87 4.01
N GLY A 484 19.35 -10.76 3.30
CA GLY A 484 20.67 -10.41 3.85
C GLY A 484 20.93 -8.93 4.02
N ASP A 485 20.09 -8.11 3.41
CA ASP A 485 20.18 -6.68 3.52
C ASP A 485 19.99 -6.18 4.97
N SER A 486 20.63 -5.06 5.34
CA SER A 486 20.55 -4.52 6.71
C SER A 486 19.14 -4.21 7.20
N HIS A 487 18.20 -3.89 6.30
CA HIS A 487 16.80 -3.60 6.61
C HIS A 487 15.88 -4.81 6.41
N ARG A 488 16.41 -5.96 5.95
CA ARG A 488 15.69 -7.24 5.80
C ARG A 488 14.34 -7.10 5.07
N PHE A 489 14.41 -6.86 3.76
CA PHE A 489 13.22 -6.74 2.90
C PHE A 489 12.32 -7.97 2.91
N ILE A 490 12.91 -9.14 3.17
CA ILE A 490 12.21 -10.42 3.26
C ILE A 490 12.77 -11.19 4.46
N ARG A 491 11.91 -11.96 5.12
CA ARG A 491 12.28 -12.92 6.15
C ARG A 491 11.99 -14.36 5.71
N LYS A 492 12.94 -15.26 5.95
CA LYS A 492 12.78 -16.71 5.70
C LYS A 492 12.05 -17.34 6.89
N CYS A 493 10.91 -17.99 6.64
CA CYS A 493 10.07 -18.62 7.67
C CYS A 493 10.26 -20.14 7.73
N GLY A 494 10.58 -20.76 6.60
CA GLY A 494 10.65 -22.22 6.48
C GLY A 494 11.44 -22.69 5.26
N SER A 495 11.55 -24.01 5.13
CA SER A 495 12.30 -24.67 4.05
C SER A 495 11.40 -25.34 3.01
N ARG A 496 10.07 -25.26 3.14
CA ARG A 496 9.13 -25.85 2.19
C ARG A 496 9.25 -25.15 0.83
N GLY A 497 9.08 -25.90 -0.26
CA GLY A 497 9.08 -25.36 -1.63
C GLY A 497 10.35 -24.58 -2.00
N GLU A 498 11.53 -25.06 -1.57
CA GLU A 498 12.84 -24.39 -1.73
C GLU A 498 13.01 -23.07 -0.95
N GLY A 499 12.20 -22.87 0.08
CA GLY A 499 12.22 -21.72 0.98
C GLY A 499 10.86 -21.04 1.06
N GLU A 500 10.41 -20.77 2.28
CA GLU A 500 9.22 -19.97 2.56
C GLU A 500 9.63 -18.58 3.02
N TRP A 501 9.00 -17.56 2.45
CA TRP A 501 9.37 -16.16 2.58
C TRP A 501 8.15 -15.32 2.98
N THR A 502 8.37 -14.32 3.82
CA THR A 502 7.39 -13.30 4.22
C THR A 502 8.03 -11.92 4.23
N VAL A 503 7.21 -10.88 4.33
CA VAL A 503 7.65 -9.49 4.41
C VAL A 503 7.15 -8.87 5.70
N ASP A 504 8.07 -8.39 6.53
CA ASP A 504 7.75 -7.65 7.73
C ASP A 504 7.53 -6.17 7.35
N PHE A 505 6.29 -5.79 7.03
CA PHE A 505 5.99 -4.45 6.50
C PHE A 505 6.28 -3.31 7.48
N GLN A 506 6.02 -3.50 8.77
CA GLN A 506 6.13 -2.45 9.78
C GLN A 506 7.55 -1.83 9.86
N PRO A 507 8.64 -2.62 10.04
CA PRO A 507 10.00 -2.06 10.03
C PRO A 507 10.39 -1.41 8.69
N LEU A 508 9.90 -1.94 7.56
CA LEU A 508 10.21 -1.40 6.24
C LEU A 508 9.53 -0.06 5.99
N VAL A 509 8.29 0.10 6.45
CA VAL A 509 7.57 1.37 6.39
C VAL A 509 8.17 2.40 7.34
N GLU A 510 8.62 2.00 8.53
CA GLU A 510 9.38 2.88 9.43
C GLU A 510 10.67 3.36 8.78
N TYR A 511 11.40 2.46 8.12
CA TYR A 511 12.59 2.83 7.36
C TYR A 511 12.27 3.78 6.19
N LEU A 512 11.18 3.54 5.46
CA LEU A 512 10.73 4.42 4.38
C LEU A 512 10.39 5.82 4.90
N LYS A 513 9.68 5.92 6.03
CA LYS A 513 9.41 7.18 6.73
C LYS A 513 10.70 7.90 7.13
N GLU A 514 11.70 7.17 7.64
CA GLU A 514 12.98 7.75 8.03
C GLU A 514 13.77 8.32 6.85
N ILE A 515 13.77 7.65 5.70
CA ILE A 515 14.43 8.15 4.47
C ILE A 515 13.76 9.43 4.00
N GLU A 516 12.43 9.44 3.88
CA GLU A 516 11.71 10.61 3.40
C GLU A 516 11.84 11.79 4.38
N LEU A 517 11.78 11.50 5.68
CA LEU A 517 12.06 12.49 6.72
C LEU A 517 13.48 13.08 6.57
N ASP A 518 14.47 12.24 6.28
CA ASP A 518 15.85 12.68 6.04
C ASP A 518 15.97 13.60 4.82
N THR A 519 15.29 13.25 3.73
CA THR A 519 15.23 14.08 2.51
C THR A 519 14.59 15.44 2.82
N ILE A 520 13.44 15.46 3.49
CA ILE A 520 12.74 16.69 3.86
C ILE A 520 13.59 17.56 4.78
N LEU A 521 14.27 16.97 5.77
CA LEU A 521 15.14 17.70 6.69
C LEU A 521 16.39 18.25 5.99
N LEU A 522 16.93 17.51 5.03
CA LEU A 522 18.07 17.95 4.22
C LEU A 522 17.70 19.13 3.31
N GLU A 523 16.52 19.12 2.70
CA GLU A 523 16.05 20.21 1.85
C GLU A 523 15.66 21.46 2.67
N SER A 524 14.98 21.27 3.80
CA SER A 524 14.49 22.39 4.61
C SER A 524 15.57 23.05 5.48
N PHE A 525 16.47 22.26 6.08
CA PHE A 525 17.49 22.78 7.01
C PHE A 525 18.92 22.61 6.50
N GLY A 526 19.13 22.06 5.31
CA GLY A 526 20.46 21.80 4.77
C GLY A 526 21.21 20.70 5.52
N ARG A 527 22.46 20.47 5.11
CA ARG A 527 23.32 19.39 5.63
C ARG A 527 23.59 19.49 7.13
N THR A 528 23.63 20.70 7.69
CA THR A 528 23.93 20.93 9.11
C THR A 528 22.73 20.56 9.99
N GLY A 529 21.52 21.03 9.65
CA GLY A 529 20.31 20.67 10.39
C GLY A 529 20.00 19.17 10.30
N HIS A 530 20.13 18.59 9.11
CA HIS A 530 20.00 17.15 8.90
C HIS A 530 20.96 16.33 9.78
N ARG A 531 22.23 16.74 9.84
CA ARG A 531 23.23 16.08 10.71
C ARG A 531 22.83 16.13 12.18
N LEU A 532 22.39 17.30 12.67
CA LEU A 532 21.94 17.46 14.06
C LEU A 532 20.72 16.58 14.37
N ALA A 533 19.74 16.52 13.46
CA ALA A 533 18.58 15.64 13.60
C ALA A 533 18.97 14.15 13.66
N ARG A 534 19.90 13.70 12.80
CA ARG A 534 20.41 12.32 12.83
C ARG A 534 21.14 12.00 14.13
N ILE A 535 21.93 12.93 14.65
CA ILE A 535 22.62 12.76 15.94
C ILE A 535 21.59 12.62 17.07
N LEU A 536 20.59 13.49 17.11
CA LEU A 536 19.53 13.46 18.11
C LEU A 536 18.71 12.16 18.05
N ARG A 537 18.31 11.70 16.86
CA ARG A 537 17.61 10.40 16.73
C ARG A 537 18.45 9.22 17.20
N LYS A 538 19.77 9.24 16.93
CA LYS A 538 20.67 8.14 17.33
C LYS A 538 21.05 8.16 18.81
N ARG A 539 21.16 9.34 19.43
CA ARG A 539 21.66 9.52 20.81
C ARG A 539 20.56 9.84 21.82
N GLY A 540 19.34 10.13 21.37
CA GLY A 540 18.23 10.57 22.20
C GLY A 540 18.37 12.02 22.66
N LYS A 541 18.18 12.26 23.96
CA LYS A 541 18.24 13.60 24.54
C LYS A 541 19.69 14.02 24.82
N LEU A 542 20.10 15.21 24.37
CA LEU A 542 21.48 15.69 24.47
C LEU A 542 21.59 17.13 24.99
N ASP A 543 22.55 17.38 25.87
CA ASP A 543 22.96 18.74 26.25
C ASP A 543 23.70 19.43 25.08
N GLU A 544 23.52 20.75 24.94
CA GLU A 544 24.10 21.60 23.89
C GLU A 544 25.64 21.47 23.81
N LYS A 545 26.29 21.20 24.93
CA LYS A 545 27.76 21.07 25.03
C LYS A 545 28.33 19.88 24.27
N HIS A 546 27.54 18.83 24.04
CA HIS A 546 28.00 17.61 23.37
C HIS A 546 27.94 17.72 21.84
N PHE A 547 27.13 18.63 21.30
CA PHE A 547 26.92 18.76 19.86
C PHE A 547 28.15 19.18 19.06
N PRO A 548 29.01 20.14 19.48
CA PRO A 548 30.17 20.53 18.68
C PRO A 548 31.11 19.36 18.37
N ALA A 549 31.36 18.52 19.36
CA ALA A 549 32.23 17.35 19.23
C ALA A 549 31.60 16.27 18.35
N LEU A 550 30.30 15.99 18.53
CA LEU A 550 29.59 14.97 17.76
C LEU A 550 29.29 15.39 16.31
N ALA A 551 28.96 16.66 16.10
CA ALA A 551 28.57 17.20 14.80
C ALA A 551 29.76 17.74 13.99
N LEU A 552 30.93 17.89 14.61
CA LEU A 552 32.11 18.57 14.04
C LEU A 552 31.74 19.98 13.54
N MET A 553 31.11 20.76 14.42
CA MET A 553 30.60 22.11 14.16
C MET A 553 31.00 23.06 15.28
N LYS A 554 31.08 24.37 14.98
CA LYS A 554 31.30 25.38 16.01
C LYS A 554 30.06 25.52 16.89
N GLN A 555 30.23 25.75 18.20
CA GLN A 555 29.11 25.91 19.16
C GLN A 555 28.08 26.95 18.71
N LYS A 556 28.55 28.10 18.20
CA LYS A 556 27.68 29.19 17.72
C LYS A 556 26.76 28.73 16.58
N ASP A 557 27.28 27.95 15.65
CA ASP A 557 26.55 27.49 14.46
C ASP A 557 25.54 26.41 14.84
N VAL A 558 25.92 25.50 15.76
CA VAL A 558 25.01 24.53 16.36
C VAL A 558 23.84 25.23 17.03
N ARG A 559 24.11 26.21 17.90
CA ARG A 559 23.07 26.93 18.64
C ARG A 559 22.09 27.62 17.71
N THR A 560 22.60 28.33 16.71
CA THR A 560 21.79 29.03 15.71
C THR A 560 20.89 28.03 14.98
N LYS A 561 21.44 26.87 14.60
CA LYS A 561 20.70 25.86 13.85
C LYS A 561 19.66 25.12 14.70
N LEU A 562 19.97 24.82 15.96
CA LEU A 562 19.01 24.20 16.89
C LEU A 562 17.81 25.12 17.15
N VAL A 563 18.05 26.43 17.31
CA VAL A 563 16.97 27.41 17.48
C VAL A 563 16.10 27.50 16.22
N GLU A 564 16.70 27.53 15.02
CA GLU A 564 15.95 27.49 13.76
C GLU A 564 15.05 26.24 13.65
N MET A 565 15.60 25.07 14.00
CA MET A 565 14.87 23.80 14.00
C MET A 565 13.78 23.74 15.08
N GLN A 566 14.00 24.38 16.22
CA GLN A 566 13.01 24.50 17.29
C GLN A 566 11.81 25.34 16.86
N MET A 567 12.07 26.51 16.27
CA MET A 567 11.01 27.39 15.76
C MET A 567 10.16 26.72 14.68
N ALA A 568 10.74 25.77 13.94
CA ALA A 568 10.03 24.98 12.94
C ALA A 568 9.31 23.73 13.50
N GLY A 569 9.40 23.48 14.82
CA GLY A 569 8.77 22.35 15.51
C GLY A 569 9.50 21.01 15.36
N VAL A 570 10.74 21.01 14.87
CA VAL A 570 11.49 19.78 14.57
C VAL A 570 12.21 19.22 15.79
N VAL A 571 12.76 20.11 16.63
CA VAL A 571 13.48 19.75 17.86
C VAL A 571 12.82 20.48 19.02
N ASP A 572 12.83 19.88 20.21
CA ASP A 572 12.43 20.60 21.43
C ASP A 572 13.50 20.55 22.52
N ILE A 573 13.23 21.30 23.58
CA ILE A 573 14.02 21.36 24.79
C ILE A 573 13.24 20.71 25.94
N GLN A 574 13.86 19.73 26.57
CA GLN A 574 13.43 19.18 27.85
C GLN A 574 14.16 19.88 28.99
N GLU A 575 13.42 20.53 29.86
CA GLU A 575 13.95 21.05 31.12
C GLU A 575 14.03 19.95 32.16
N VAL A 576 15.21 19.82 32.79
CA VAL A 576 15.47 18.90 33.90
C VAL A 576 15.99 19.73 35.09
N PRO A 577 15.11 20.15 36.00
CA PRO A 577 15.51 20.98 37.14
C PRO A 577 16.32 20.14 38.13
N ARG A 578 17.46 20.66 38.60
CA ARG A 578 18.25 20.00 39.66
C ARG A 578 17.64 20.20 41.05
N ASP A 579 16.79 21.21 41.20
CA ASP A 579 16.16 21.61 42.44
C ASP A 579 14.66 21.84 42.24
N ASN A 580 13.88 21.70 43.32
CA ASN A 580 12.44 21.91 43.30
C ASN A 580 12.02 23.34 42.87
N ASN A 581 12.89 24.33 43.06
CA ASN A 581 12.62 25.73 42.70
C ASN A 581 12.70 26.02 41.19
N ARG A 582 13.07 25.03 40.35
CA ARG A 582 13.13 25.11 38.88
C ARG A 582 13.79 26.37 38.32
N THR A 583 14.83 26.87 39.00
CA THR A 583 15.53 28.08 38.55
C THR A 583 16.36 27.77 37.29
N PRO A 584 16.35 28.62 36.24
CA PRO A 584 17.06 28.34 34.99
C PRO A 584 18.56 28.08 35.18
N ALA A 585 19.21 28.75 36.14
CA ALA A 585 20.63 28.56 36.46
C ALA A 585 20.97 27.16 37.00
N ARG A 586 20.00 26.46 37.62
CA ARG A 586 20.14 25.09 38.15
C ARG A 586 19.32 24.08 37.35
N THR A 587 18.93 24.42 36.13
CA THR A 587 18.14 23.55 35.25
C THR A 587 19.00 23.11 34.06
N LEU A 588 18.98 21.82 33.75
CA LEU A 588 19.61 21.28 32.56
C LEU A 588 18.61 21.34 31.40
N PHE A 589 19.08 21.78 30.23
CA PHE A 589 18.29 21.85 29.02
C PHE A 589 18.78 20.79 28.06
N LEU A 590 17.95 19.78 27.79
CA LEU A 590 18.28 18.68 26.88
C LEU A 590 17.50 18.84 25.59
N TRP A 591 18.22 18.94 24.48
CA TRP A 591 17.63 18.93 23.15
C TRP A 591 17.20 17.51 22.79
N TYR A 592 16.03 17.36 22.19
CA TYR A 592 15.56 16.06 21.72
C TYR A 592 14.74 16.17 20.43
N PHE A 593 14.78 15.08 19.66
CA PHE A 593 14.01 14.93 18.44
C PHE A 593 12.87 13.94 18.71
N ASP A 594 11.64 14.40 18.57
CA ASP A 594 10.44 13.58 18.73
C ASP A 594 9.93 13.18 17.35
N THR A 595 10.19 11.94 16.95
CA THR A 595 9.85 11.44 15.62
C THR A 595 8.36 11.53 15.33
N ASP A 596 7.50 11.14 16.27
CA ASP A 596 6.05 11.10 16.05
C ASP A 596 5.44 12.49 15.94
N ARG A 597 5.94 13.41 16.76
CA ARG A 597 5.54 14.82 16.66
C ARG A 597 5.99 15.42 15.34
N VAL A 598 7.23 15.17 14.92
CA VAL A 598 7.74 15.69 13.65
C VAL A 598 6.98 15.12 12.46
N HIS A 599 6.64 13.82 12.49
CA HIS A 599 5.76 13.20 11.50
C HIS A 599 4.41 13.92 11.42
N SER A 600 3.79 14.21 12.57
CA SER A 600 2.50 14.93 12.62
C SER A 600 2.61 16.35 12.05
N VAL A 601 3.68 17.09 12.39
CA VAL A 601 3.94 18.45 11.87
C VAL A 601 4.17 18.44 10.36
N ILE A 602 4.89 17.45 9.84
CA ILE A 602 5.15 17.30 8.40
C ILE A 602 3.86 16.95 7.65
N LEU A 603 3.08 16.02 8.18
CA LEU A 603 1.81 15.59 7.62
C LEU A 603 0.81 16.77 7.56
N GLU A 604 0.75 17.61 8.59
CA GLU A 604 -0.04 18.84 8.57
C GLU A 604 0.43 19.82 7.47
N LYS A 605 1.74 19.95 7.25
CA LYS A 605 2.31 20.75 6.15
C LYS A 605 1.95 20.18 4.78
N PHE A 606 1.90 18.86 4.60
CA PHE A 606 1.48 18.23 3.35
C PHE A 606 0.03 18.55 3.03
N TYR A 607 -0.88 18.36 3.99
CA TYR A 607 -2.29 18.70 3.78
C TYR A 607 -2.52 20.18 3.48
N LYS A 608 -1.82 21.06 4.20
CA LYS A 608 -1.84 22.50 3.92
C LYS A 608 -1.32 22.83 2.53
N THR A 609 -0.30 22.12 2.06
CA THR A 609 0.27 22.35 0.72
C THR A 609 -0.69 21.85 -0.34
N MET A 610 -1.28 20.66 -0.19
CA MET A 610 -2.32 20.15 -1.09
C MET A 610 -3.54 21.08 -1.13
N SER A 611 -4.06 21.54 0.02
CA SER A 611 -5.23 22.43 0.03
C SER A 611 -4.95 23.73 -0.74
N ARG A 612 -3.76 24.31 -0.58
CA ARG A 612 -3.30 25.48 -1.34
C ARG A 612 -3.16 25.22 -2.83
N LEU A 613 -2.70 24.02 -3.23
CA LEU A 613 -2.62 23.64 -4.65
C LEU A 613 -4.02 23.56 -5.27
N PHE A 614 -4.99 22.92 -4.60
CA PHE A 614 -6.37 22.87 -5.07
C PHE A 614 -7.02 24.26 -5.14
N GLN A 615 -6.85 25.09 -4.12
CA GLN A 615 -7.28 26.50 -4.16
C GLN A 615 -6.63 27.25 -5.32
N ARG A 616 -5.35 26.98 -5.61
CA ARG A 616 -4.67 27.62 -6.72
C ARG A 616 -5.23 27.15 -8.07
N ILE A 617 -5.56 25.87 -8.22
CA ILE A 617 -6.23 25.35 -9.42
C ILE A 617 -7.56 26.07 -9.64
N GLN A 618 -8.39 26.20 -8.61
CA GLN A 618 -9.66 26.93 -8.67
C GLN A 618 -9.47 28.42 -9.07
N VAL A 619 -8.45 29.08 -8.53
CA VAL A 619 -8.11 30.47 -8.88
C VAL A 619 -7.63 30.59 -10.33
N GLU A 620 -6.89 29.62 -10.86
CA GLU A 620 -6.47 29.67 -12.27
C GLU A 620 -7.62 29.34 -13.24
N LYS A 621 -8.52 28.42 -12.87
CA LYS A 621 -9.76 28.13 -13.60
C LYS A 621 -10.66 29.38 -13.68
N SER A 622 -10.96 29.99 -12.54
CA SER A 622 -11.81 31.20 -12.47
C SER A 622 -11.25 32.42 -13.22
N LYS A 623 -9.93 32.58 -13.31
CA LYS A 623 -9.31 33.66 -14.12
C LYS A 623 -9.58 33.53 -15.61
N SER A 624 -9.74 32.30 -16.09
CA SER A 624 -9.89 31.99 -17.53
C SER A 624 -11.24 31.35 -17.83
N ASP A 625 -12.24 31.63 -17.00
CA ASP A 625 -13.57 31.01 -17.02
C ASP A 625 -14.28 31.19 -18.37
N GLN A 626 -14.07 32.34 -19.03
CA GLN A 626 -14.60 32.60 -20.38
C GLN A 626 -14.04 31.65 -21.44
N ILE A 627 -12.76 31.30 -21.34
CA ILE A 627 -12.09 30.41 -22.30
C ILE A 627 -12.43 28.96 -21.97
N GLN A 628 -12.49 28.62 -20.69
CA GLN A 628 -12.90 27.30 -20.24
C GLN A 628 -14.35 27.00 -20.64
N SER A 629 -15.28 27.91 -20.37
CA SER A 629 -16.68 27.78 -20.81
C SER A 629 -16.81 27.69 -22.32
N LEU A 630 -16.00 28.42 -23.10
CA LEU A 630 -15.97 28.29 -24.56
C LEU A 630 -15.48 26.91 -25.00
N ALA A 631 -14.43 26.38 -24.37
CA ALA A 631 -13.85 25.08 -24.67
C ALA A 631 -14.73 23.89 -24.23
N GLU A 632 -15.51 24.06 -23.16
CA GLU A 632 -16.42 23.03 -22.63
C GLU A 632 -17.71 22.88 -23.45
N ARG A 633 -18.01 23.82 -24.37
CA ARG A 633 -19.17 23.69 -25.24
C ARG A 633 -19.05 22.46 -26.13
N THR A 634 -20.17 21.77 -26.33
CA THR A 634 -20.25 20.50 -27.06
C THR A 634 -19.81 20.60 -28.52
N ASP A 635 -19.93 21.78 -29.14
CA ASP A 635 -19.50 22.08 -30.51
C ASP A 635 -17.99 22.35 -30.64
N VAL A 636 -17.32 22.75 -29.55
CA VAL A 636 -15.89 23.08 -29.50
C VAL A 636 -15.07 21.91 -28.97
N ARG A 637 -15.62 21.14 -28.02
CA ARG A 637 -14.96 20.02 -27.36
C ARG A 637 -14.50 18.98 -28.39
N GLY A 638 -13.19 18.70 -28.42
CA GLY A 638 -12.57 17.77 -29.37
C GLY A 638 -12.22 18.37 -30.74
N HIS A 639 -12.73 19.57 -31.07
CA HIS A 639 -12.44 20.31 -32.30
C HIS A 639 -11.82 21.69 -31.99
N GLU A 640 -11.09 21.78 -30.88
CA GLU A 640 -10.54 23.03 -30.33
C GLU A 640 -9.57 23.73 -31.29
N GLU A 641 -8.79 22.96 -32.05
CA GLU A 641 -7.80 23.50 -32.99
C GLU A 641 -8.42 24.14 -34.23
N GLY A 642 -9.65 23.74 -34.60
CA GLY A 642 -10.37 24.29 -35.76
C GLY A 642 -11.36 25.41 -35.41
N THR A 643 -11.81 25.46 -34.15
CA THR A 643 -12.88 26.39 -33.72
C THR A 643 -12.34 27.60 -32.95
N LEU A 644 -11.26 27.44 -32.19
CA LEU A 644 -10.70 28.51 -31.37
C LEU A 644 -9.69 29.35 -32.16
N THR A 645 -9.64 30.66 -31.85
CA THR A 645 -8.58 31.51 -32.38
C THR A 645 -7.21 31.10 -31.84
N GLY A 646 -6.13 31.34 -32.58
CA GLY A 646 -4.77 30.97 -32.16
C GLY A 646 -4.35 31.57 -30.80
N VAL A 647 -4.90 32.73 -30.42
CA VAL A 647 -4.66 33.35 -29.11
C VAL A 647 -5.39 32.58 -28.01
N GLN A 648 -6.67 32.27 -28.20
CA GLN A 648 -7.47 31.49 -27.26
C GLN A 648 -6.91 30.07 -27.08
N LEU A 649 -6.48 29.43 -28.17
CA LEU A 649 -5.86 28.10 -28.12
C LEU A 649 -4.55 28.12 -27.32
N LYS A 650 -3.72 29.14 -27.50
CA LYS A 650 -2.48 29.31 -26.74
C LYS A 650 -2.76 29.53 -25.24
N GLU A 651 -3.79 30.28 -24.92
CA GLU A 651 -4.22 30.54 -23.55
C GLU A 651 -4.79 29.29 -22.89
N LEU A 652 -5.64 28.53 -23.58
CA LEU A 652 -6.17 27.23 -23.16
C LEU A 652 -5.03 26.23 -22.88
N ARG A 653 -4.07 26.10 -23.80
CA ARG A 653 -2.89 25.23 -23.61
C ARG A 653 -2.07 25.64 -22.39
N LYS A 654 -1.89 26.95 -22.17
CA LYS A 654 -1.19 27.47 -20.99
C LYS A 654 -1.94 27.17 -19.69
N LEU A 655 -3.27 27.22 -19.70
CA LEU A 655 -4.09 26.84 -18.55
C LEU A 655 -3.96 25.35 -18.25
N ARG A 656 -4.16 24.49 -19.26
CA ARG A 656 -4.05 23.02 -19.10
C ARG A 656 -2.67 22.60 -18.61
N ALA A 657 -1.60 23.18 -19.17
CA ALA A 657 -0.23 22.89 -18.71
C ALA A 657 0.01 23.29 -17.24
N LYS A 658 -0.61 24.38 -16.76
CA LYS A 658 -0.55 24.75 -15.34
C LYS A 658 -1.35 23.80 -14.47
N GLU A 659 -2.54 23.41 -14.91
CA GLU A 659 -3.40 22.46 -14.19
C GLU A 659 -2.69 21.11 -14.06
N GLU A 660 -2.15 20.58 -15.16
CA GLU A 660 -1.36 19.35 -15.19
C GLU A 660 -0.17 19.41 -14.23
N LEU A 661 0.60 20.51 -14.25
CA LEU A 661 1.73 20.70 -13.34
C LEU A 661 1.28 20.71 -11.87
N LEU A 662 0.18 21.40 -11.54
CA LEU A 662 -0.33 21.46 -10.17
C LEU A 662 -0.87 20.10 -9.71
N LEU A 663 -1.59 19.37 -10.56
CA LEU A 663 -2.09 18.03 -10.27
C LEU A 663 -0.94 17.01 -10.13
N ALA A 664 0.11 17.12 -10.94
CA ALA A 664 1.31 16.29 -10.79
C ALA A 664 1.99 16.51 -9.43
N GLN A 665 2.03 17.76 -8.93
CA GLN A 665 2.53 18.04 -7.58
C GLN A 665 1.62 17.46 -6.49
N VAL A 666 0.29 17.50 -6.68
CA VAL A 666 -0.66 16.82 -5.78
C VAL A 666 -0.39 15.31 -5.75
N GLY A 667 -0.14 14.68 -6.90
CA GLY A 667 0.20 13.26 -6.99
C GLY A 667 1.44 12.88 -6.17
N LYS A 668 2.50 13.70 -6.24
CA LYS A 668 3.72 13.51 -5.43
C LYS A 668 3.48 13.69 -3.94
N LEU A 669 2.69 14.70 -3.54
CA LEU A 669 2.34 14.91 -2.14
C LEU A 669 1.50 13.76 -1.58
N ASP A 670 0.60 13.17 -2.38
CA ASP A 670 -0.18 12.00 -1.97
C ASP A 670 0.71 10.76 -1.71
N GLU A 671 1.81 10.57 -2.45
CA GLU A 671 2.77 9.50 -2.17
C GLU A 671 3.41 9.66 -0.79
N LEU A 672 3.81 10.90 -0.45
CA LEU A 672 4.35 11.21 0.86
C LEU A 672 3.31 11.00 1.96
N ILE A 673 2.07 11.44 1.77
CA ILE A 673 0.99 11.20 2.73
C ILE A 673 0.73 9.70 2.91
N GLY A 674 0.76 8.92 1.81
CA GLY A 674 0.67 7.47 1.86
C GLY A 674 1.72 6.85 2.78
N ILE A 675 2.98 7.27 2.65
CA ILE A 675 4.09 6.80 3.49
C ILE A 675 3.89 7.15 4.97
N PHE A 676 3.58 8.40 5.29
CA PHE A 676 3.50 8.84 6.69
C PHE A 676 2.23 8.37 7.39
N GLN A 677 1.12 8.21 6.66
CA GLN A 677 -0.19 7.96 7.25
C GLN A 677 -0.80 6.60 6.93
N ASP A 678 -0.65 6.05 5.73
CA ASP A 678 -1.51 4.94 5.28
C ASP A 678 -0.80 3.59 5.29
N TYR A 679 0.50 3.59 5.02
CA TYR A 679 1.32 2.38 4.95
C TYR A 679 1.61 1.77 6.32
#